data_AF-L7VB64-F1
#
_entry.id   AF-L7VB64-F1
#
_cell.length_a   1.000
_cell.length_b   1.000
_cell.length_c   1.000
_cell.angle_alpha   90.00
_cell.angle_beta   90.00
_cell.angle_gamma   90.00
#
_symmetry.space_group_name_H-M   'P 1'
#
loop_
_entity.id
_entity.type
_entity.pdbx_description
1 polymer ?
#
loop_
_entity_poly.entity_id
_entity_poly.type
_entity_poly.pdbx_seq_one_letter_code
_entity_poly.pdbx_strand_id
1 'polypeptide(L)'
;MLADLLTAYRDRPDVIVLGLARGGIPVAWEVAAALHAPLDAFIVRKLGAPGHEEFAVGALASGGRVVVNDDVVRGLRITPHQLRDTAEREARELVRREAAYRAGRPPLDVAGKTVVLVDDGLATGASMFAAVQAIRDAEPAHIVIAVPAAPESSCREFAGLVDDVVCASMPTPFLAVGESFWDFRQVTDEEVRNLLATPTTGIPALRPAVPTPAEVIRNVAIDAHGGVPPREALEAVIGDARIVLIGESSHGTHEFYEAGAEITKWLIEQKGFCAVAAEADWPDAYRVNRYVHGLGEDQSAEQALRGFERFPAWMWRNTVVRDFVDWLRERNQRCASNGQRQAGFYGLDLYSLHRSMQEVVAFLDRVDPAAAARARARYACFDHTAADDGQAYGYAAAFGAGPSCERQAIEQLVDTQRNALDYARRDGLIAEDEAFYAQQNAQTVRNAEVYYRAMFSGRVTSWNLRDQHMAETLAALQAHLDRHREAAPARIVVWAHNSHVGDARATEVWADGQLTLGQLVRQRYGDDSRLIGLCTYSGTVTAASEWGGIAERKVVRPALHASVEELFHDTGKDAFLVSAATSPEAADPLSGVRLGRAIGVIYLPATERQSHYFHVRPADQFDAMIHIDKTRALEPLETTSLWIAGETPETYPSGL
;
A
#
# COMPACT_ATOMS: atom_id res chain seq x y z
N MET A 1 19.64 -9.19 -7.54
CA MET A 1 19.45 -10.49 -8.22
C MET A 1 18.30 -11.25 -7.55
N LEU A 2 17.65 -12.23 -8.21
CA LEU A 2 16.52 -12.99 -7.61
C LEU A 2 16.88 -13.64 -6.27
N ALA A 3 18.10 -14.17 -6.14
CA ALA A 3 18.59 -14.77 -4.90
C ALA A 3 18.64 -13.79 -3.71
N ASP A 4 18.84 -12.49 -3.96
CA ASP A 4 18.90 -11.47 -2.90
C ASP A 4 17.52 -11.18 -2.29
N LEU A 5 16.44 -11.61 -2.96
CA LEU A 5 15.07 -11.54 -2.45
C LEU A 5 14.68 -12.80 -1.66
N LEU A 6 15.56 -13.80 -1.62
CA LEU A 6 15.31 -15.10 -0.98
C LEU A 6 16.23 -15.34 0.23
N THR A 7 16.91 -14.31 0.73
CA THR A 7 17.92 -14.42 1.80
C THR A 7 17.38 -15.07 3.07
N ALA A 8 16.10 -14.90 3.38
CA ALA A 8 15.44 -15.56 4.52
C ALA A 8 15.41 -17.09 4.45
N TYR A 9 15.64 -17.68 3.27
CA TYR A 9 15.74 -19.13 3.06
C TYR A 9 17.18 -19.65 3.13
N ARG A 10 18.18 -18.76 3.25
CA ARG A 10 19.59 -19.14 3.26
C ARG A 10 19.93 -19.96 4.51
N ASP A 11 20.77 -20.99 4.33
CA ASP A 11 21.29 -21.87 5.40
C ASP A 11 20.22 -22.65 6.18
N ARG A 12 18.96 -22.68 5.68
CA ARG A 12 17.88 -23.46 6.28
C ARG A 12 17.94 -24.93 5.85
N PRO A 13 18.02 -25.89 6.79
CA PRO A 13 18.12 -27.31 6.46
C PRO A 13 16.82 -27.94 5.92
N ASP A 14 15.70 -27.20 6.01
CA ASP A 14 14.39 -27.61 5.50
C ASP A 14 14.07 -27.06 4.11
N VAL A 15 14.96 -26.25 3.51
CA VAL A 15 14.75 -25.66 2.18
C VAL A 15 15.32 -26.57 1.10
N ILE A 16 14.55 -26.75 0.02
CA ILE A 16 14.99 -27.40 -1.22
C ILE A 16 14.65 -26.51 -2.42
N VAL A 17 15.50 -26.50 -3.44
CA VAL A 17 15.26 -25.74 -4.66
C VAL A 17 14.96 -26.70 -5.81
N LEU A 18 13.83 -26.48 -6.47
CA LEU A 18 13.41 -27.24 -7.64
C LEU A 18 13.37 -26.32 -8.86
N GLY A 19 14.21 -26.60 -9.85
CA GLY A 19 14.20 -25.86 -11.11
C GLY A 19 13.28 -26.51 -12.14
N LEU A 20 12.38 -25.74 -12.74
CA LEU A 20 11.53 -26.18 -13.84
C LEU A 20 12.37 -26.43 -15.09
N ALA A 21 12.46 -27.69 -15.50
CA ALA A 21 13.30 -28.04 -16.64
C ALA A 21 12.66 -27.58 -17.96
N ARG A 22 13.42 -26.95 -18.87
CA ARG A 22 14.89 -26.80 -18.88
C ARG A 22 15.37 -25.40 -18.51
N GLY A 23 14.62 -24.37 -18.90
CA GLY A 23 15.01 -22.97 -18.79
C GLY A 23 15.22 -22.50 -17.35
N GLY A 24 14.44 -23.04 -16.40
CA GLY A 24 14.56 -22.71 -14.98
C GLY A 24 15.81 -23.26 -14.29
N ILE A 25 16.51 -24.26 -14.84
CA ILE A 25 17.62 -24.92 -14.14
C ILE A 25 18.83 -23.99 -13.91
N PRO A 26 19.32 -23.22 -14.90
CA PRO A 26 20.36 -22.21 -14.67
C PRO A 26 20.01 -21.21 -13.56
N VAL A 27 18.77 -20.72 -13.53
CA VAL A 27 18.31 -19.78 -12.51
C VAL A 27 18.23 -20.47 -11.14
N ALA A 28 17.67 -21.69 -11.11
CA ALA A 28 17.54 -22.49 -9.90
C ALA A 28 18.91 -22.83 -9.28
N TRP A 29 19.93 -23.06 -10.11
CA TRP A 29 21.28 -23.29 -9.63
C TRP A 29 21.87 -22.08 -8.91
N GLU A 30 21.75 -20.88 -9.50
CA GLU A 30 22.21 -19.64 -8.86
C GLU A 30 21.46 -19.36 -7.55
N VAL A 31 20.14 -19.60 -7.52
CA VAL A 31 19.34 -19.51 -6.29
C VAL A 31 19.81 -20.53 -5.26
N ALA A 32 19.91 -21.81 -5.61
CA ALA A 32 20.31 -22.88 -4.70
C ALA A 32 21.72 -22.67 -4.13
N ALA A 33 22.66 -22.25 -4.96
CA ALA A 33 24.02 -21.92 -4.54
C ALA A 33 24.05 -20.75 -3.55
N ALA A 34 23.26 -19.70 -3.81
CA ALA A 34 23.17 -18.53 -2.92
C ALA A 34 22.43 -18.82 -1.60
N LEU A 35 21.54 -19.81 -1.57
CA LEU A 35 20.83 -20.25 -0.36
C LEU A 35 21.55 -21.37 0.40
N HIS A 36 22.60 -21.95 -0.18
CA HIS A 36 23.24 -23.18 0.29
C HIS A 36 22.24 -24.35 0.45
N ALA A 37 21.29 -24.44 -0.49
CA ALA A 37 20.21 -25.44 -0.49
C ALA A 37 20.45 -26.52 -1.56
N PRO A 38 19.96 -27.76 -1.38
CA PRO A 38 20.02 -28.79 -2.41
C PRO A 38 19.15 -28.42 -3.62
N LEU A 39 19.67 -28.72 -4.81
CA LEU A 39 19.01 -28.50 -6.10
C LEU A 39 18.59 -29.82 -6.74
N ASP A 40 17.36 -29.89 -7.27
CA ASP A 40 16.93 -30.93 -8.22
C ASP A 40 16.10 -30.34 -9.36
N ALA A 41 15.92 -31.12 -10.43
CA ALA A 41 15.06 -30.77 -11.54
C ALA A 41 13.62 -31.24 -11.29
N PHE A 42 12.66 -30.36 -11.60
CA PHE A 42 11.25 -30.68 -11.67
C PHE A 42 10.78 -30.61 -13.12
N ILE A 43 10.21 -31.70 -13.63
CA ILE A 43 9.92 -31.82 -15.07
C ILE A 43 8.43 -31.62 -15.30
N VAL A 44 8.12 -30.63 -16.13
CA VAL A 44 6.76 -30.38 -16.63
C VAL A 44 6.77 -30.42 -18.15
N ARG A 45 5.77 -31.09 -18.73
CA ARG A 45 5.54 -31.19 -20.17
C ARG A 45 4.22 -30.53 -20.51
N LYS A 46 4.20 -29.63 -21.49
CA LYS A 46 2.96 -29.05 -21.99
C LYS A 46 2.19 -30.11 -22.77
N LEU A 47 0.88 -30.20 -22.54
CA LEU A 47 -0.03 -30.98 -23.36
C LEU A 47 -0.51 -30.08 -24.49
N GLY A 48 0.02 -30.27 -25.69
CA GLY A 48 -0.38 -29.52 -26.88
C GLY A 48 -1.77 -29.95 -27.39
N ALA A 49 -2.48 -29.05 -28.05
CA ALA A 49 -3.71 -29.37 -28.74
C ALA A 49 -3.41 -30.38 -29.87
N PRO A 50 -4.26 -31.40 -30.07
CA PRO A 50 -4.10 -32.33 -31.18
C PRO A 50 -4.00 -31.60 -32.54
N GLY A 51 -2.92 -31.78 -33.27
CA GLY A 51 -2.65 -31.10 -34.56
C GLY A 51 -2.04 -29.69 -34.45
N HIS A 52 -1.97 -29.12 -33.25
CA HIS A 52 -1.36 -27.83 -32.94
C HIS A 52 -0.53 -27.94 -31.66
N GLU A 53 0.59 -28.67 -31.75
CA GLU A 53 1.39 -29.07 -30.59
C GLU A 53 1.98 -27.87 -29.80
N GLU A 54 2.17 -26.73 -30.46
CA GLU A 54 2.61 -25.47 -29.86
C GLU A 54 1.52 -24.78 -29.01
N PHE A 55 0.24 -25.12 -29.21
CA PHE A 55 -0.88 -24.55 -28.48
C PHE A 55 -1.23 -25.40 -27.26
N ALA A 56 -0.83 -24.97 -26.07
CA ALA A 56 -1.01 -25.75 -24.84
C ALA A 56 -2.48 -25.77 -24.37
N VAL A 57 -3.01 -26.96 -24.13
CA VAL A 57 -4.35 -27.21 -23.56
C VAL A 57 -4.29 -27.69 -22.10
N GLY A 58 -3.08 -28.00 -21.64
CA GLY A 58 -2.80 -28.48 -20.30
C GLY A 58 -1.30 -28.69 -20.09
N ALA A 59 -0.95 -29.32 -18.98
CA ALA A 59 0.41 -29.73 -18.67
C ALA A 59 0.41 -31.04 -17.84
N LEU A 60 1.49 -31.80 -17.97
CA LEU A 60 1.81 -33.01 -17.25
C LEU A 60 3.05 -32.77 -16.40
N ALA A 61 2.98 -33.04 -15.11
CA ALA A 61 4.09 -32.89 -14.17
C ALA A 61 4.65 -34.25 -13.71
N SER A 62 5.85 -34.23 -13.14
CA SER A 62 6.45 -35.37 -12.42
C SER A 62 5.44 -36.02 -11.47
N GLY A 63 5.44 -37.35 -11.39
CA GLY A 63 4.41 -38.13 -10.69
C GLY A 63 3.16 -38.45 -11.52
N GLY A 64 3.09 -38.02 -12.78
CA GLY A 64 2.03 -38.40 -13.72
C GLY A 64 0.75 -37.54 -13.62
N ARG A 65 0.81 -36.42 -12.90
CA ARG A 65 -0.34 -35.51 -12.73
C ARG A 65 -0.60 -34.71 -13.99
N VAL A 66 -1.81 -34.82 -14.52
CA VAL A 66 -2.31 -34.06 -15.67
C VAL A 66 -3.19 -32.91 -15.17
N VAL A 67 -2.88 -31.71 -15.61
CA VAL A 67 -3.70 -30.51 -15.44
C VAL A 67 -4.16 -30.03 -16.81
N VAL A 68 -5.43 -29.68 -16.96
CA VAL A 68 -6.03 -29.25 -18.23
C VAL A 68 -6.88 -28.01 -18.04
N ASN A 69 -6.92 -27.17 -19.08
CA ASN A 69 -7.83 -26.04 -19.16
C ASN A 69 -9.16 -26.50 -19.80
N ASP A 70 -10.18 -26.67 -18.97
CA ASP A 70 -11.49 -27.19 -19.41
C ASP A 70 -12.17 -26.30 -20.47
N ASP A 71 -12.01 -24.98 -20.39
CA ASP A 71 -12.62 -24.05 -21.35
C ASP A 71 -11.97 -24.18 -22.73
N VAL A 72 -10.65 -24.36 -22.77
CA VAL A 72 -9.89 -24.60 -24.01
C VAL A 72 -10.25 -25.97 -24.60
N VAL A 73 -10.30 -27.01 -23.76
CA VAL A 73 -10.67 -28.37 -24.18
C VAL A 73 -12.08 -28.39 -24.78
N ARG A 74 -13.04 -27.70 -24.16
CA ARG A 74 -14.41 -27.54 -24.68
C ARG A 74 -14.45 -26.71 -25.95
N GLY A 75 -13.75 -25.58 -25.98
CA GLY A 75 -13.71 -24.66 -27.12
C GLY A 75 -13.15 -25.32 -28.38
N LEU A 76 -12.12 -26.16 -28.23
CA LEU A 76 -11.49 -26.92 -29.31
C LEU A 76 -12.15 -28.29 -29.57
N ARG A 77 -13.17 -28.66 -28.80
CA ARG A 77 -13.89 -29.96 -28.88
C ARG A 77 -12.93 -31.17 -28.83
N ILE A 78 -11.90 -31.08 -27.99
CA ILE A 78 -10.91 -32.14 -27.82
C ILE A 78 -11.59 -33.32 -27.11
N THR A 79 -11.52 -34.50 -27.73
CA THR A 79 -12.10 -35.70 -27.13
C THR A 79 -11.23 -36.24 -25.99
N PRO A 80 -11.81 -36.95 -25.00
CA PRO A 80 -11.04 -37.59 -23.94
C PRO A 80 -9.98 -38.57 -24.45
N HIS A 81 -10.20 -39.21 -25.60
CA HIS A 81 -9.23 -40.10 -26.23
C HIS A 81 -8.01 -39.34 -26.74
N GLN A 82 -8.22 -38.25 -27.49
CA GLN A 82 -7.13 -37.43 -28.03
C GLN A 82 -6.28 -36.80 -26.93
N LEU A 83 -6.91 -36.38 -25.83
CA LEU A 83 -6.21 -35.86 -24.67
C LEU A 83 -5.35 -36.96 -23.99
N ARG A 84 -5.89 -38.18 -23.86
CA ARG A 84 -5.16 -39.32 -23.30
C ARG A 84 -3.95 -39.70 -24.15
N ASP A 85 -4.11 -39.79 -25.47
CA ASP A 85 -2.99 -40.10 -26.39
C ASP A 85 -1.86 -39.08 -26.27
N THR A 86 -2.23 -37.80 -26.15
CA THR A 86 -1.27 -36.71 -25.94
C THR A 86 -0.58 -36.85 -24.58
N ALA A 87 -1.33 -37.09 -23.51
CA ALA A 87 -0.77 -37.28 -22.18
C ALA A 87 0.17 -38.49 -22.09
N GLU A 88 -0.17 -39.62 -22.72
CA GLU A 88 0.68 -40.83 -22.73
C GLU A 88 1.98 -40.64 -23.52
N ARG A 89 1.94 -39.85 -24.61
CA ARG A 89 3.15 -39.48 -25.36
C ARG A 89 4.06 -38.59 -24.51
N GLU A 90 3.48 -37.55 -23.90
CA GLU A 90 4.25 -36.63 -23.05
C GLU A 90 4.77 -37.30 -21.77
N ALA A 91 4.04 -38.29 -21.22
CA ALA A 91 4.47 -39.07 -20.06
C ALA A 91 5.71 -39.91 -20.34
N ARG A 92 5.79 -40.55 -21.52
CA ARG A 92 6.99 -41.31 -21.92
C ARG A 92 8.22 -40.41 -22.03
N GLU A 93 8.06 -39.21 -22.60
CA GLU A 93 9.16 -38.25 -22.67
C GLU A 93 9.53 -37.68 -21.30
N LEU A 94 8.54 -37.45 -20.42
CA LEU A 94 8.79 -37.02 -19.04
C LEU A 94 9.67 -38.03 -18.31
N VAL A 95 9.31 -39.32 -18.32
CA VAL A 95 10.09 -40.40 -17.68
C VAL A 95 11.50 -40.49 -18.27
N ARG A 96 11.65 -40.35 -19.59
CA ARG A 96 12.96 -40.34 -20.26
C ARG A 96 13.86 -39.22 -19.71
N ARG A 97 13.32 -38.01 -19.57
CA ARG A 97 14.08 -36.85 -19.08
C ARG A 97 14.39 -36.94 -17.59
N GLU A 98 13.48 -37.45 -16.77
CA GLU A 98 13.74 -37.67 -15.34
C GLU A 98 14.93 -38.61 -15.14
N ALA A 99 14.94 -39.73 -15.89
CA ALA A 99 16.06 -40.65 -15.86
C ALA A 99 17.38 -40.01 -16.34
N ALA A 100 17.32 -39.20 -17.41
CA ALA A 100 18.48 -38.54 -17.98
C ALA A 100 19.08 -37.46 -17.05
N TYR A 101 18.25 -36.66 -16.38
CA TYR A 101 18.72 -35.55 -15.53
C TYR A 101 19.17 -36.02 -14.14
N ARG A 102 18.49 -37.02 -13.56
CA ARG A 102 18.85 -37.53 -12.23
C ARG A 102 20.03 -38.51 -12.26
N ALA A 103 20.35 -39.10 -13.42
CA ALA A 103 21.45 -40.04 -13.60
C ALA A 103 21.46 -41.18 -12.55
N GLY A 104 20.27 -41.67 -12.17
CA GLY A 104 20.09 -42.73 -11.17
C GLY A 104 19.95 -42.25 -9.72
N ARG A 105 20.06 -40.95 -9.43
CA ARG A 105 19.72 -40.38 -8.12
C ARG A 105 18.21 -40.44 -7.87
N PRO A 106 17.75 -40.73 -6.64
CA PRO A 106 16.34 -40.58 -6.29
C PRO A 106 15.93 -39.09 -6.36
N PRO A 107 14.65 -38.78 -6.62
CA PRO A 107 14.12 -37.43 -6.46
C PRO A 107 14.32 -36.96 -5.01
N LEU A 108 14.49 -35.64 -4.83
CA LEU A 108 14.51 -35.07 -3.48
C LEU A 108 13.16 -35.28 -2.79
N ASP A 109 13.21 -35.64 -1.52
CA ASP A 109 12.02 -35.71 -0.68
C ASP A 109 11.55 -34.30 -0.33
N VAL A 110 10.32 -33.98 -0.72
CA VAL A 110 9.70 -32.66 -0.55
C VAL A 110 8.76 -32.62 0.66
N ALA A 111 8.44 -33.76 1.26
CA ALA A 111 7.47 -33.86 2.34
C ALA A 111 7.95 -33.09 3.59
N GLY A 112 7.10 -32.20 4.10
CA GLY A 112 7.43 -31.33 5.24
C GLY A 112 8.57 -30.34 5.00
N LYS A 113 8.99 -30.12 3.75
CA LYS A 113 10.04 -29.17 3.37
C LYS A 113 9.47 -27.87 2.81
N THR A 114 10.29 -26.82 2.85
CA THR A 114 10.04 -25.57 2.12
C THR A 114 10.60 -25.72 0.70
N VAL A 115 9.71 -25.75 -0.29
CA VAL A 115 10.05 -25.98 -1.70
C VAL A 115 10.10 -24.65 -2.45
N VAL A 116 11.29 -24.21 -2.84
CA VAL A 116 11.48 -23.05 -3.72
C VAL A 116 11.47 -23.52 -5.17
N LEU A 117 10.35 -23.28 -5.86
CA LEU A 117 10.11 -23.64 -7.25
C LEU A 117 10.55 -22.49 -8.18
N VAL A 118 11.57 -22.74 -8.98
CA VAL A 118 12.25 -21.72 -9.79
C VAL A 118 12.02 -21.97 -11.28
N ASP A 119 11.72 -20.90 -12.03
CA ASP A 119 11.70 -20.91 -13.50
C ASP A 119 12.47 -19.71 -14.07
N ASP A 120 12.75 -19.70 -15.38
CA ASP A 120 13.38 -18.57 -16.06
C ASP A 120 12.45 -17.34 -16.21
N GLY A 121 11.15 -17.56 -16.12
CA GLY A 121 10.15 -16.51 -16.00
C GLY A 121 8.76 -17.11 -16.04
N LEU A 122 7.76 -16.26 -15.85
CA LEU A 122 6.38 -16.69 -15.83
C LEU A 122 5.60 -15.87 -16.85
N ALA A 123 5.10 -16.50 -17.91
CA ALA A 123 4.27 -15.82 -18.92
C ALA A 123 2.77 -16.08 -18.67
N THR A 124 2.29 -17.28 -19.01
CA THR A 124 0.90 -17.69 -18.79
C THR A 124 0.71 -18.55 -17.54
N GLY A 125 1.80 -18.93 -16.88
CA GLY A 125 1.76 -19.71 -15.63
C GLY A 125 1.40 -21.19 -15.75
N ALA A 126 0.92 -21.70 -16.90
CA ALA A 126 0.38 -23.07 -16.99
C ALA A 126 1.36 -24.18 -16.53
N SER A 127 2.64 -24.08 -16.90
CA SER A 127 3.66 -25.04 -16.44
C SER A 127 3.89 -24.95 -14.93
N MET A 128 3.98 -23.73 -14.40
CA MET A 128 4.16 -23.45 -12.98
C MET A 128 2.96 -23.97 -12.17
N PHE A 129 1.74 -23.74 -12.65
CA PHE A 129 0.51 -24.22 -12.02
C PHE A 129 0.48 -25.74 -11.91
N ALA A 130 0.83 -26.47 -12.98
CA ALA A 130 0.91 -27.92 -12.93
C ALA A 130 1.98 -28.42 -11.95
N ALA A 131 3.11 -27.72 -11.83
CA ALA A 131 4.15 -28.04 -10.87
C ALA A 131 3.69 -27.81 -9.42
N VAL A 132 3.08 -26.66 -9.13
CA VAL A 132 2.52 -26.36 -7.81
C VAL A 132 1.52 -27.43 -7.39
N GLN A 133 0.60 -27.79 -8.29
CA GLN A 133 -0.37 -28.85 -8.01
C GLN A 133 0.35 -30.17 -7.71
N ALA A 134 1.28 -30.62 -8.55
CA ALA A 134 1.97 -31.89 -8.35
C ALA A 134 2.82 -31.93 -7.07
N ILE A 135 3.47 -30.83 -6.71
CA ILE A 135 4.26 -30.73 -5.47
C ILE A 135 3.36 -30.77 -4.24
N ARG A 136 2.19 -30.12 -4.29
CA ARG A 136 1.26 -30.05 -3.16
C ARG A 136 0.74 -31.42 -2.70
N ASP A 137 0.61 -32.39 -3.61
CA ASP A 137 0.23 -33.78 -3.27
C ASP A 137 1.30 -34.52 -2.46
N ALA A 138 2.55 -34.07 -2.52
CA ALA A 138 3.65 -34.65 -1.76
C ALA A 138 3.81 -34.00 -0.36
N GLU A 139 2.79 -33.25 0.08
CA GLU A 139 2.68 -32.66 1.42
C GLU A 139 3.91 -31.85 1.87
N PRO A 140 4.37 -30.85 1.08
CA PRO A 140 5.40 -29.94 1.53
C PRO A 140 4.90 -29.08 2.69
N ALA A 141 5.81 -28.54 3.50
CA ALA A 141 5.46 -27.56 4.52
C ALA A 141 5.04 -26.22 3.89
N HIS A 142 5.81 -25.78 2.88
CA HIS A 142 5.55 -24.53 2.14
C HIS A 142 5.99 -24.66 0.68
N ILE A 143 5.32 -23.96 -0.22
CA ILE A 143 5.68 -23.79 -1.63
C ILE A 143 5.93 -22.31 -1.89
N VAL A 144 7.12 -22.00 -2.41
CA VAL A 144 7.56 -20.64 -2.77
C VAL A 144 7.87 -20.62 -4.25
N ILE A 145 7.24 -19.73 -5.02
CA ILE A 145 7.61 -19.52 -6.43
C ILE A 145 8.67 -18.43 -6.50
N ALA A 146 9.74 -18.66 -7.25
CA ALA A 146 10.79 -17.66 -7.48
C ALA A 146 11.09 -17.52 -8.98
N VAL A 147 10.86 -16.34 -9.56
CA VAL A 147 11.09 -16.09 -10.99
C VAL A 147 11.78 -14.74 -11.25
N PRO A 148 12.66 -14.63 -12.26
CA PRO A 148 13.29 -13.37 -12.62
C PRO A 148 12.31 -12.33 -13.16
N ALA A 149 11.37 -12.76 -14.01
CA ALA A 149 10.42 -11.86 -14.66
C ALA A 149 9.04 -12.50 -14.85
N ALA A 150 7.99 -11.74 -14.58
CA ALA A 150 6.60 -12.16 -14.78
C ALA A 150 5.65 -10.96 -14.93
N PRO A 151 4.50 -11.10 -15.61
CA PRO A 151 3.46 -10.09 -15.55
C PRO A 151 2.83 -10.10 -14.15
N GLU A 152 2.51 -8.92 -13.65
CA GLU A 152 1.91 -8.72 -12.33
C GLU A 152 0.65 -9.57 -12.13
N SER A 153 -0.20 -9.65 -13.16
CA SER A 153 -1.45 -10.43 -13.13
C SER A 153 -1.22 -11.89 -12.77
N SER A 154 -0.14 -12.49 -13.27
CA SER A 154 0.15 -13.89 -12.98
C SER A 154 0.76 -14.06 -11.59
N CYS A 155 1.61 -13.14 -11.14
CA CYS A 155 2.09 -13.16 -9.74
C CYS A 155 0.92 -13.07 -8.75
N ARG A 156 -0.08 -12.23 -9.03
CA ARG A 156 -1.30 -12.09 -8.21
C ARG A 156 -2.13 -13.38 -8.18
N GLU A 157 -2.29 -14.05 -9.31
CA GLU A 157 -2.96 -15.35 -9.39
C GLU A 157 -2.25 -16.42 -8.54
N PHE A 158 -0.93 -16.51 -8.67
CA PHE A 158 -0.14 -17.47 -7.88
C PHE A 158 -0.09 -17.15 -6.39
N ALA A 159 -0.14 -15.88 -5.98
CA ALA A 159 -0.17 -15.49 -4.56
C ALA A 159 -1.42 -16.01 -3.81
N GLY A 160 -2.47 -16.43 -4.52
CA GLY A 160 -3.61 -17.16 -3.95
C GLY A 160 -3.45 -18.68 -3.90
N LEU A 161 -2.39 -19.22 -4.52
CA LEU A 161 -2.18 -20.65 -4.75
C LEU A 161 -0.95 -21.23 -4.05
N VAL A 162 -0.04 -20.40 -3.56
CA VAL A 162 1.19 -20.82 -2.88
C VAL A 162 1.43 -19.95 -1.64
N ASP A 163 2.39 -20.36 -0.81
CA ASP A 163 2.73 -19.62 0.42
C ASP A 163 3.41 -18.29 0.12
N ASP A 164 4.23 -18.24 -0.93
CA ASP A 164 4.87 -17.00 -1.38
C ASP A 164 5.24 -16.99 -2.88
N VAL A 165 5.31 -15.80 -3.46
CA VAL A 165 5.73 -15.56 -4.86
C VAL A 165 6.74 -14.41 -4.88
N VAL A 166 8.00 -14.76 -5.18
CA VAL A 166 9.11 -13.83 -5.30
C VAL A 166 9.42 -13.60 -6.77
N CYS A 167 9.24 -12.36 -7.24
CA CYS A 167 9.52 -11.96 -8.61
C CYS A 167 10.50 -10.79 -8.64
N ALA A 168 11.63 -10.94 -9.33
CA ALA A 168 12.66 -9.89 -9.35
C ALA A 168 12.25 -8.67 -10.20
N SER A 169 11.43 -8.87 -11.23
CA SER A 169 10.99 -7.81 -12.14
C SER A 169 9.60 -8.08 -12.72
N MET A 170 8.78 -7.03 -12.81
CA MET A 170 7.44 -7.09 -13.40
C MET A 170 7.28 -6.05 -14.51
N PRO A 171 7.86 -6.27 -15.71
CA PRO A 171 7.86 -5.28 -16.77
C PRO A 171 6.43 -5.05 -17.32
N THR A 172 6.10 -3.79 -17.61
CA THR A 172 4.82 -3.39 -18.20
C THR A 172 5.07 -2.51 -19.43
N PRO A 173 4.61 -2.89 -20.64
CA PRO A 173 3.90 -4.13 -20.96
C PRO A 173 4.82 -5.37 -20.90
N PHE A 174 4.30 -6.48 -20.38
CA PHE A 174 4.98 -7.78 -20.46
C PHE A 174 4.69 -8.41 -21.84
N LEU A 175 5.72 -8.63 -22.65
CA LEU A 175 5.57 -9.24 -23.97
C LEU A 175 5.96 -10.72 -23.97
N ALA A 176 7.17 -11.03 -23.50
CA ALA A 176 7.69 -12.39 -23.40
C ALA A 176 8.78 -12.44 -22.32
N VAL A 177 9.02 -13.64 -21.76
CA VAL A 177 10.08 -13.87 -20.77
C VAL A 177 11.45 -13.43 -21.33
N GLY A 178 11.75 -13.80 -22.57
CA GLY A 178 13.05 -13.56 -23.19
C GLY A 178 13.45 -12.09 -23.34
N GLU A 179 12.51 -11.15 -23.36
CA GLU A 179 12.79 -9.70 -23.42
C GLU A 179 13.43 -9.19 -22.12
N SER A 180 13.29 -9.93 -21.02
CA SER A 180 13.91 -9.60 -19.73
C SER A 180 15.37 -10.06 -19.63
N PHE A 181 15.89 -10.73 -20.67
CA PHE A 181 17.24 -11.32 -20.67
C PHE A 181 18.08 -10.79 -21.82
N TRP A 182 19.34 -10.49 -21.51
CA TRP A 182 20.33 -10.14 -22.54
C TRP A 182 20.76 -11.35 -23.39
N ASP A 183 20.75 -12.54 -22.78
CA ASP A 183 20.99 -13.84 -23.42
C ASP A 183 19.87 -14.80 -23.02
N PHE A 184 19.01 -15.14 -23.98
CA PHE A 184 17.89 -16.06 -23.80
C PHE A 184 17.99 -17.28 -24.73
N ARG A 185 19.21 -17.81 -24.90
CA ARG A 185 19.41 -19.03 -25.68
C ARG A 185 18.80 -20.24 -25.00
N GLN A 186 18.39 -21.21 -25.82
CA GLN A 186 17.76 -22.44 -25.36
C GLN A 186 18.73 -23.31 -24.55
N VAL A 187 18.35 -23.63 -23.32
CA VAL A 187 19.11 -24.52 -22.43
C VAL A 187 19.07 -25.97 -22.93
N THR A 188 20.24 -26.58 -23.02
CA THR A 188 20.46 -27.95 -23.49
C THR A 188 20.37 -28.98 -22.36
N ASP A 189 20.12 -30.25 -22.71
CA ASP A 189 20.09 -31.35 -21.73
C ASP A 189 21.47 -31.61 -21.10
N GLU A 190 22.55 -31.21 -21.77
CA GLU A 190 23.91 -31.29 -21.23
C GLU A 190 24.17 -30.21 -20.18
N GLU A 191 23.76 -28.97 -20.43
CA GLU A 191 23.83 -27.88 -19.45
C GLU A 191 23.04 -28.21 -18.18
N VAL A 192 21.82 -28.74 -18.32
CA VAL A 192 21.00 -29.20 -17.17
C VAL A 192 21.75 -30.24 -16.35
N ARG A 193 22.33 -31.27 -16.98
CA ARG A 193 23.09 -32.32 -16.28
C ARG A 193 24.33 -31.76 -15.58
N ASN A 194 25.04 -30.84 -16.23
CA ASN A 194 26.24 -30.22 -15.66
C ASN A 194 25.90 -29.38 -14.43
N LEU A 195 24.83 -28.59 -14.47
CA LEU A 195 24.37 -27.78 -13.35
C LEU A 195 23.89 -28.66 -12.18
N LEU A 196 23.09 -29.70 -12.45
CA LEU A 196 22.62 -30.64 -11.41
C LEU A 196 23.72 -31.50 -10.79
N ALA A 197 24.86 -31.64 -11.47
CA ALA A 197 26.05 -32.33 -10.95
C ALA A 197 27.01 -31.39 -10.19
N THR A 198 26.87 -30.08 -10.40
CA THR A 198 27.66 -29.07 -9.71
C THR A 198 27.04 -28.85 -8.32
N PRO A 199 27.78 -29.10 -7.22
CA PRO A 199 27.24 -28.92 -5.87
C PRO A 199 26.71 -27.50 -5.66
N THR A 200 25.63 -27.35 -4.91
CA THR A 200 25.10 -26.06 -4.42
C THR A 200 25.25 -25.93 -2.90
N THR A 201 25.60 -27.04 -2.23
CA THR A 201 25.86 -27.14 -0.80
C THR A 201 27.34 -27.43 -0.54
N GLY A 202 27.87 -26.92 0.57
CA GLY A 202 29.27 -27.18 0.96
C GLY A 202 30.33 -26.53 0.07
N ILE A 203 29.95 -25.58 -0.80
CA ILE A 203 30.90 -24.75 -1.53
C ILE A 203 31.42 -23.66 -0.58
N PRO A 204 32.74 -23.54 -0.32
CA PRO A 204 33.29 -22.37 0.34
C PRO A 204 33.02 -21.13 -0.52
N ALA A 205 32.56 -20.02 0.06
CA ALA A 205 32.26 -18.78 -0.66
C ALA A 205 33.46 -18.36 -1.55
N LEU A 206 33.39 -18.68 -2.85
CA LEU A 206 34.49 -18.54 -3.82
C LEU A 206 34.53 -17.16 -4.50
N ARG A 207 33.57 -16.28 -4.20
CA ARG A 207 33.53 -14.90 -4.69
C ARG A 207 33.70 -13.94 -3.52
N PRO A 208 34.43 -12.81 -3.67
CA PRO A 208 34.33 -11.73 -2.69
C PRO A 208 32.85 -11.38 -2.58
N ALA A 209 32.31 -11.42 -1.35
CA ALA A 209 30.89 -11.19 -1.12
C ALA A 209 30.53 -9.79 -1.63
N VAL A 210 29.76 -9.73 -2.71
CA VAL A 210 29.06 -8.50 -3.09
C VAL A 210 28.22 -8.13 -1.88
N PRO A 211 28.31 -6.88 -1.35
CA PRO A 211 27.51 -6.48 -0.21
C PRO A 211 26.04 -6.73 -0.51
N THR A 212 25.36 -7.40 0.42
CA THR A 212 23.92 -7.61 0.32
C THR A 212 23.19 -6.26 0.30
N PRO A 213 21.99 -6.17 -0.29
CA PRO A 213 21.21 -4.94 -0.27
C PRO A 213 21.02 -4.35 1.15
N ALA A 214 20.85 -5.22 2.16
CA ALA A 214 20.75 -4.81 3.56
C ALA A 214 22.06 -4.23 4.11
N GLU A 215 23.22 -4.78 3.76
CA GLU A 215 24.54 -4.22 4.14
C GLU A 215 24.78 -2.86 3.49
N VAL A 216 24.39 -2.70 2.22
CA VAL A 216 24.48 -1.41 1.53
C VAL A 216 23.63 -0.37 2.26
N ILE A 217 22.36 -0.69 2.55
CA ILE A 217 21.46 0.21 3.29
C ILE A 217 22.00 0.49 4.69
N ARG A 218 22.46 -0.52 5.43
CA ARG A 218 23.04 -0.35 6.78
C ARG A 218 24.15 0.69 6.80
N ASN A 219 25.00 0.71 5.78
CA ASN A 219 26.15 1.62 5.69
C ASN A 219 25.75 3.08 5.40
N VAL A 220 24.61 3.32 4.77
CA VAL A 220 24.15 4.67 4.38
C VAL A 220 22.92 5.16 5.15
N ALA A 221 22.28 4.28 5.91
CA ALA A 221 21.14 4.59 6.77
C ALA A 221 21.53 5.59 7.86
N ILE A 222 20.74 6.64 8.01
CA ILE A 222 20.93 7.69 9.01
C ILE A 222 20.04 7.35 10.22
N ASP A 223 20.62 7.22 11.41
CA ASP A 223 19.86 6.83 12.61
C ASP A 223 18.73 7.83 12.89
N ALA A 224 17.54 7.32 13.20
CA ALA A 224 16.32 8.13 13.43
C ALA A 224 15.61 7.62 14.68
N HIS A 225 16.13 7.96 15.86
CA HIS A 225 15.58 7.50 17.14
C HIS A 225 14.08 7.85 17.25
N GLY A 226 13.24 6.85 17.56
CA GLY A 226 11.78 7.02 17.62
C GLY A 226 11.14 7.39 16.28
N GLY A 227 11.83 7.14 15.15
CA GLY A 227 11.38 7.55 13.82
C GLY A 227 11.65 9.02 13.49
N VAL A 228 12.35 9.78 14.35
CA VAL A 228 12.67 11.20 14.11
C VAL A 228 14.13 11.33 13.65
N PRO A 229 14.39 11.61 12.35
CA PRO A 229 15.76 11.78 11.86
C PRO A 229 16.39 13.09 12.34
N PRO A 230 17.74 13.20 12.32
CA PRO A 230 18.44 14.45 12.57
C PRO A 230 17.99 15.54 11.61
N ARG A 231 18.00 16.79 12.08
CA ARG A 231 17.52 17.95 11.32
C ARG A 231 18.29 18.13 10.01
N GLU A 232 19.58 17.84 10.01
CA GLU A 232 20.43 17.92 8.82
C GLU A 232 19.98 16.93 7.73
N ALA A 233 19.56 15.73 8.13
CA ALA A 233 19.04 14.72 7.22
C ALA A 233 17.66 15.11 6.67
N LEU A 234 16.78 15.60 7.55
CA LEU A 234 15.48 16.13 7.14
C LEU A 234 15.63 17.32 6.19
N GLU A 235 16.58 18.22 6.44
CA GLU A 235 16.87 19.36 5.57
C GLU A 235 17.37 18.92 4.19
N ALA A 236 18.25 17.90 4.14
CA ALA A 236 18.75 17.35 2.88
C ALA A 236 17.65 16.71 2.02
N VAL A 237 16.68 16.05 2.65
CA VAL A 237 15.52 15.47 1.94
C VAL A 237 14.49 16.54 1.57
N ILE A 238 14.10 17.38 2.54
CA ILE A 238 12.96 18.29 2.40
C ILE A 238 13.31 19.55 1.62
N GLY A 239 14.49 20.13 1.88
CA GLY A 239 14.94 21.37 1.26
C GLY A 239 13.91 22.49 1.39
N ASP A 240 13.59 23.13 0.26
CA ASP A 240 12.64 24.25 0.18
C ASP A 240 11.22 23.87 -0.26
N ALA A 241 10.91 22.57 -0.27
CA ALA A 241 9.62 22.06 -0.68
C ALA A 241 8.47 22.78 0.03
N ARG A 242 7.42 23.11 -0.75
CA ARG A 242 6.21 23.75 -0.24
C ARG A 242 5.21 22.74 0.30
N ILE A 243 5.20 21.52 -0.25
CA ILE A 243 4.27 20.47 0.14
C ILE A 243 5.07 19.25 0.59
N VAL A 244 4.92 18.85 1.85
CA VAL A 244 5.58 17.65 2.39
C VAL A 244 4.51 16.66 2.82
N LEU A 245 4.47 15.50 2.18
CA LEU A 245 3.56 14.42 2.52
C LEU A 245 4.31 13.43 3.40
N ILE A 246 3.77 13.15 4.58
CA ILE A 246 4.27 12.17 5.53
C ILE A 246 3.27 11.02 5.55
N GLY A 247 3.73 9.88 5.07
CA GLY A 247 2.97 8.65 4.87
C GLY A 247 3.16 7.66 6.00
N GLU A 248 2.10 6.97 6.41
CA GLU A 248 2.18 5.88 7.39
C GLU A 248 1.82 4.53 6.75
N SER A 249 2.60 3.47 6.98
CA SER A 249 2.24 2.11 6.51
C SER A 249 1.11 1.49 7.32
N SER A 250 0.69 2.16 8.41
CA SER A 250 -0.50 1.79 9.16
C SER A 250 -1.14 2.96 9.90
N HIS A 251 -2.48 3.03 9.94
CA HIS A 251 -3.19 4.07 10.71
C HIS A 251 -3.12 3.94 12.23
N GLY A 252 -2.77 2.75 12.73
CA GLY A 252 -2.88 2.44 14.16
C GLY A 252 -1.57 2.33 14.91
N THR A 253 -0.48 2.93 14.42
CA THR A 253 0.86 2.79 15.01
C THR A 253 1.29 4.08 15.70
N HIS A 254 1.64 3.98 16.99
CA HIS A 254 2.00 5.11 17.83
C HIS A 254 3.20 5.87 17.29
N GLU A 255 4.29 5.18 16.98
CA GLU A 255 5.56 5.80 16.58
C GLU A 255 5.44 6.53 15.23
N PHE A 256 4.50 6.15 14.35
CA PHE A 256 4.28 6.86 13.09
C PHE A 256 3.64 8.22 13.31
N TYR A 257 2.64 8.28 14.20
CA TYR A 257 1.99 9.53 14.59
C TYR A 257 2.96 10.43 15.37
N GLU A 258 3.76 9.84 16.26
CA GLU A 258 4.73 10.60 17.07
C GLU A 258 5.82 11.20 16.18
N ALA A 259 6.44 10.39 15.31
CA ALA A 259 7.44 10.87 14.37
C ALA A 259 6.88 11.93 13.42
N GLY A 260 5.68 11.69 12.85
CA GLY A 260 4.99 12.64 12.00
C GLY A 260 4.71 13.96 12.72
N ALA A 261 4.26 13.92 13.97
CA ALA A 261 4.03 15.09 14.80
C ALA A 261 5.32 15.88 15.08
N GLU A 262 6.41 15.22 15.49
CA GLU A 262 7.69 15.88 15.79
C GLU A 262 8.35 16.51 14.56
N ILE A 263 8.34 15.82 13.42
CA ILE A 263 8.81 16.37 12.14
C ILE A 263 7.98 17.61 11.78
N THR A 264 6.65 17.53 11.93
CA THR A 264 5.74 18.63 11.64
C THR A 264 5.95 19.83 12.56
N LYS A 265 6.20 19.61 13.86
CA LYS A 265 6.54 20.68 14.81
C LYS A 265 7.79 21.44 14.34
N TRP A 266 8.85 20.73 13.96
CA TRP A 266 10.05 21.34 13.40
C TRP A 266 9.77 22.12 12.10
N LEU A 267 9.00 21.54 11.17
CA LEU A 267 8.63 22.20 9.92
C LEU A 267 7.87 23.52 10.17
N ILE A 268 6.95 23.52 11.15
CA ILE A 268 6.16 24.70 11.52
C ILE A 268 7.03 25.76 12.22
N GLU A 269 7.94 25.36 13.11
CA GLU A 269 8.75 26.30 13.88
C GLU A 269 9.93 26.88 13.10
N GLN A 270 10.56 26.07 12.23
CA GLN A 270 11.85 26.42 11.63
C GLN A 270 11.78 26.59 10.10
N LYS A 271 10.80 25.97 9.43
CA LYS A 271 10.70 25.95 7.95
C LYS A 271 9.52 26.74 7.41
N GLY A 272 8.74 27.39 8.27
CA GLY A 272 7.65 28.28 7.90
C GLY A 272 6.38 27.57 7.44
N PHE A 273 6.21 26.30 7.77
CA PHE A 273 4.97 25.58 7.48
C PHE A 273 3.81 26.16 8.30
N CYS A 274 2.67 26.36 7.63
CA CYS A 274 1.53 27.06 8.20
C CYS A 274 0.23 26.24 8.15
N ALA A 275 0.27 25.01 7.66
CA ALA A 275 -0.89 24.14 7.64
C ALA A 275 -0.48 22.68 7.75
N VAL A 276 -1.29 21.92 8.47
CA VAL A 276 -1.31 20.46 8.48
C VAL A 276 -2.61 20.03 7.82
N ALA A 277 -2.54 19.24 6.76
CA ALA A 277 -3.69 18.74 6.02
C ALA A 277 -3.74 17.21 6.16
N ALA A 278 -4.65 16.71 6.99
CA ALA A 278 -4.77 15.29 7.30
C ALA A 278 -5.75 14.57 6.37
N GLU A 279 -5.57 13.27 6.18
CA GLU A 279 -6.56 12.31 5.62
C GLU A 279 -7.75 12.17 6.59
N ALA A 280 -8.41 13.28 6.83
CA ALA A 280 -9.44 13.49 7.82
C ALA A 280 -10.63 14.18 7.16
N ASP A 281 -11.82 13.95 7.73
CA ASP A 281 -13.03 14.62 7.30
C ASP A 281 -12.89 16.15 7.46
N TRP A 282 -13.21 16.88 6.38
CA TRP A 282 -13.10 18.35 6.32
C TRP A 282 -13.76 19.09 7.51
N PRO A 283 -15.04 18.85 7.85
CA PRO A 283 -15.69 19.53 8.96
C PRO A 283 -15.13 19.18 10.34
N ASP A 284 -14.70 17.93 10.53
CA ASP A 284 -14.17 17.44 11.81
C ASP A 284 -12.81 18.10 12.11
N ALA A 285 -11.93 18.12 11.10
CA ALA A 285 -10.65 18.81 11.18
C ALA A 285 -10.81 20.33 11.33
N TYR A 286 -11.86 20.93 10.74
CA TYR A 286 -12.10 22.36 10.92
C TYR A 286 -12.52 22.71 12.35
N ARG A 287 -13.23 21.84 13.07
CA ARG A 287 -13.47 22.03 14.51
C ARG A 287 -12.15 22.14 15.29
N VAL A 288 -11.18 21.27 14.98
CA VAL A 288 -9.80 21.35 15.51
C VAL A 288 -9.13 22.65 15.08
N ASN A 289 -9.26 23.06 13.82
CA ASN A 289 -8.71 24.31 13.31
C ASN A 289 -9.19 25.52 14.12
N ARG A 290 -10.50 25.58 14.41
CA ARG A 290 -11.09 26.65 15.20
C ARG A 290 -10.50 26.66 16.60
N TYR A 291 -10.43 25.50 17.25
CA TYR A 291 -9.83 25.37 18.58
C TYR A 291 -8.40 25.91 18.60
N VAL A 292 -7.52 25.47 17.69
CA VAL A 292 -6.10 25.89 17.70
C VAL A 292 -5.92 27.39 17.43
N HIS A 293 -6.84 28.03 16.70
CA HIS A 293 -6.87 29.49 16.51
C HIS A 293 -7.53 30.24 17.67
N GLY A 294 -8.29 29.55 18.53
CA GLY A 294 -8.98 30.14 19.68
C GLY A 294 -10.35 30.65 19.38
N LEU A 295 -10.95 30.04 18.37
CA LEU A 295 -12.31 30.26 17.94
C LEU A 295 -13.17 29.09 18.42
N GLY A 296 -14.47 29.34 18.59
CA GLY A 296 -15.42 28.34 19.07
C GLY A 296 -15.45 28.20 20.59
N GLU A 297 -16.09 27.14 21.05
CA GLU A 297 -16.44 26.93 22.47
C GLU A 297 -15.65 25.80 23.14
N ASP A 298 -14.91 24.99 22.36
CA ASP A 298 -14.11 23.89 22.88
C ASP A 298 -12.97 24.40 23.78
N GLN A 299 -12.82 23.79 24.96
CA GLN A 299 -11.87 24.21 25.98
C GLN A 299 -10.61 23.34 26.06
N SER A 300 -10.59 22.20 25.37
CA SER A 300 -9.44 21.28 25.32
C SER A 300 -9.32 20.61 23.96
N ALA A 301 -8.11 20.11 23.62
CA ALA A 301 -7.91 19.31 22.41
C ALA A 301 -8.85 18.10 22.37
N GLU A 302 -9.07 17.42 23.51
CA GLU A 302 -9.99 16.28 23.57
C GLU A 302 -11.42 16.67 23.18
N GLN A 303 -11.91 17.85 23.56
CA GLN A 303 -13.23 18.34 23.15
C GLN A 303 -13.28 18.67 21.66
N ALA A 304 -12.23 19.30 21.13
CA ALA A 304 -12.13 19.64 19.71
C ALA A 304 -12.07 18.39 18.82
N LEU A 305 -11.39 17.34 19.28
CA LEU A 305 -11.30 16.04 18.62
C LEU A 305 -12.61 15.24 18.70
N ARG A 306 -13.61 15.70 19.47
CA ARG A 306 -14.90 14.99 19.55
C ARG A 306 -15.63 14.94 18.22
N GLY A 307 -15.29 15.80 17.26
CA GLY A 307 -15.85 15.77 15.93
C GLY A 307 -15.64 14.43 15.20
N PHE A 308 -14.53 13.73 15.46
CA PHE A 308 -14.22 12.45 14.82
C PHE A 308 -15.04 11.30 15.45
N GLU A 309 -16.31 11.19 15.04
CA GLU A 309 -17.25 10.18 15.56
C GLU A 309 -17.45 8.99 14.60
N ARG A 310 -17.23 9.22 13.31
CA ARG A 310 -17.39 8.22 12.25
C ARG A 310 -16.30 7.16 12.32
N PHE A 311 -16.60 5.95 11.87
CA PHE A 311 -15.61 4.88 11.79
C PHE A 311 -14.44 5.24 10.84
N PRO A 312 -13.19 5.01 11.26
CA PRO A 312 -12.78 4.67 12.63
C PRO A 312 -12.75 5.91 13.55
N ALA A 313 -13.33 5.80 14.74
CA ALA A 313 -13.35 6.93 15.67
C ALA A 313 -11.96 7.29 16.23
N TRP A 314 -10.96 6.40 16.15
CA TRP A 314 -9.67 6.51 16.84
C TRP A 314 -8.52 7.06 16.00
N MET A 315 -8.65 7.07 14.67
CA MET A 315 -7.53 7.41 13.76
C MET A 315 -6.96 8.80 14.01
N TRP A 316 -7.82 9.81 14.13
CA TRP A 316 -7.40 11.18 14.51
C TRP A 316 -7.72 11.55 15.97
N ARG A 317 -8.43 10.67 16.69
CA ARG A 317 -8.83 10.86 18.09
C ARG A 317 -8.04 9.93 19.00
N ASN A 318 -6.77 10.24 19.12
CA ASN A 318 -5.80 9.49 19.90
C ASN A 318 -4.93 10.43 20.75
N THR A 319 -4.13 9.83 21.62
CA THR A 319 -3.27 10.58 22.56
C THR A 319 -2.23 11.46 21.84
N VAL A 320 -1.63 10.97 20.75
CA VAL A 320 -0.59 11.71 20.01
C VAL A 320 -1.16 12.94 19.31
N VAL A 321 -2.30 12.80 18.63
CA VAL A 321 -2.95 13.93 17.95
C VAL A 321 -3.49 14.94 18.96
N ARG A 322 -4.03 14.48 20.10
CA ARG A 322 -4.41 15.39 21.21
C ARG A 322 -3.23 16.24 21.64
N ASP A 323 -2.09 15.61 21.93
CA ASP A 323 -0.90 16.31 22.41
C ASP A 323 -0.33 17.27 21.34
N PHE A 324 -0.40 16.89 20.06
CA PHE A 324 -0.04 17.77 18.94
C PHE A 324 -0.98 18.98 18.84
N VAL A 325 -2.29 18.78 18.98
CA VAL A 325 -3.30 19.85 18.91
C VAL A 325 -3.16 20.83 20.08
N ASP A 326 -2.91 20.32 21.30
CA ASP A 326 -2.62 21.17 22.47
C ASP A 326 -1.34 21.99 22.24
N TRP A 327 -0.26 21.38 21.75
CA TRP A 327 0.97 22.11 21.39
C TRP A 327 0.71 23.17 20.32
N LEU A 328 -0.06 22.85 19.28
CA LEU A 328 -0.37 23.76 18.18
C LEU A 328 -1.19 24.96 18.68
N ARG A 329 -2.14 24.72 19.58
CA ARG A 329 -2.93 25.76 20.27
C ARG A 329 -2.03 26.72 21.04
N GLU A 330 -1.15 26.20 21.88
CA GLU A 330 -0.23 27.02 22.68
C GLU A 330 0.72 27.84 21.81
N ARG A 331 1.30 27.20 20.78
CA ARG A 331 2.16 27.88 19.81
C ARG A 331 1.41 29.01 19.11
N ASN A 332 0.19 28.74 18.63
CA ASN A 332 -0.62 29.74 17.94
C ASN A 332 -1.01 30.92 18.82
N GLN A 333 -1.24 30.71 20.13
CA GLN A 333 -1.46 31.81 21.08
C GLN A 333 -0.22 32.70 21.22
N ARG A 334 0.98 32.11 21.27
CA ARG A 334 2.25 32.85 21.27
C ARG A 334 2.45 33.62 19.97
N CYS A 335 2.21 32.99 18.82
CA CYS A 335 2.34 33.64 17.51
C CYS A 335 1.36 34.81 17.35
N ALA A 336 0.08 34.63 17.72
CA ALA A 336 -0.91 35.70 17.68
C ALA A 336 -0.51 36.91 18.53
N SER A 337 0.03 36.66 19.73
CA SER A 337 0.51 37.72 20.63
C SER A 337 1.69 38.50 20.04
N ASN A 338 2.48 37.87 19.17
CA ASN A 338 3.64 38.47 18.52
C ASN A 338 3.34 38.99 17.09
N GLY A 339 2.09 38.95 16.64
CA GLY A 339 1.72 39.31 15.26
C GLY A 339 2.31 38.38 14.18
N GLN A 340 2.66 37.15 14.56
CA GLN A 340 3.20 36.14 13.65
C GLN A 340 2.09 35.24 13.09
N ARG A 341 2.33 34.68 11.90
CA ARG A 341 1.40 33.76 11.24
C ARG A 341 1.15 32.51 12.09
N GLN A 342 -0.12 32.23 12.37
CA GLN A 342 -0.58 30.99 13.02
C GLN A 342 -0.59 29.83 12.01
N ALA A 343 -0.57 28.59 12.51
CA ALA A 343 -0.71 27.40 11.67
C ALA A 343 -2.05 26.70 11.91
N GLY A 344 -2.66 26.16 10.86
CA GLY A 344 -3.96 25.49 10.94
C GLY A 344 -3.90 23.97 10.78
N PHE A 345 -5.01 23.32 11.13
CA PHE A 345 -5.22 21.88 10.98
C PHE A 345 -6.44 21.65 10.10
N TYR A 346 -6.29 20.96 8.98
CA TYR A 346 -7.30 20.86 7.93
C TYR A 346 -7.54 19.40 7.54
N GLY A 347 -8.75 19.10 7.07
CA GLY A 347 -9.07 17.81 6.49
C GLY A 347 -8.82 17.81 4.99
N LEU A 348 -8.84 16.64 4.37
CA LEU A 348 -8.74 16.47 2.92
C LEU A 348 -9.80 15.49 2.39
N ASP A 349 -10.38 14.66 3.26
CA ASP A 349 -11.19 13.51 2.88
C ASP A 349 -12.67 13.87 2.69
N LEU A 350 -13.41 12.96 2.05
CA LEU A 350 -14.76 13.22 1.54
C LEU A 350 -15.89 12.39 2.15
N TYR A 351 -15.63 11.60 3.18
CA TYR A 351 -16.66 10.70 3.72
C TYR A 351 -17.77 11.43 4.48
N SER A 352 -17.50 12.63 5.00
CA SER A 352 -18.41 13.48 5.77
C SER A 352 -19.53 14.15 4.94
N LEU A 353 -20.25 13.38 4.10
CA LEU A 353 -21.31 13.86 3.22
C LEU A 353 -22.40 14.64 3.97
N HIS A 354 -23.06 14.01 4.95
CA HIS A 354 -24.18 14.63 5.67
C HIS A 354 -23.74 15.79 6.55
N ARG A 355 -22.60 15.63 7.26
CA ARG A 355 -22.05 16.70 8.09
C ARG A 355 -21.68 17.93 7.24
N SER A 356 -21.06 17.72 6.07
CA SER A 356 -20.73 18.83 5.16
C SER A 356 -21.98 19.59 4.69
N MET A 357 -23.12 18.90 4.46
CA MET A 357 -24.38 19.58 4.15
C MET A 357 -24.85 20.47 5.30
N GLN A 358 -24.79 19.98 6.53
CA GLN A 358 -25.20 20.72 7.73
C GLN A 358 -24.35 21.98 7.91
N GLU A 359 -23.04 21.89 7.72
CA GLU A 359 -22.11 23.02 7.82
C GLU A 359 -22.39 24.10 6.77
N VAL A 360 -22.72 23.72 5.53
CA VAL A 360 -23.15 24.66 4.49
C VAL A 360 -24.44 25.38 4.91
N VAL A 361 -25.44 24.64 5.39
CA VAL A 361 -26.72 25.23 5.82
C VAL A 361 -26.52 26.17 7.01
N ALA A 362 -25.73 25.75 8.02
CA ALA A 362 -25.46 26.53 9.22
C ALA A 362 -24.69 27.84 8.92
N PHE A 363 -23.76 27.80 7.96
CA PHE A 363 -23.11 29.02 7.46
C PHE A 363 -24.14 29.95 6.80
N LEU A 364 -24.93 29.43 5.87
CA LEU A 364 -25.93 30.22 5.14
C LEU A 364 -27.01 30.80 6.06
N ASP A 365 -27.44 30.10 7.11
CA ASP A 365 -28.41 30.66 8.07
C ASP A 365 -27.94 31.97 8.70
N ARG A 366 -26.63 32.11 8.91
CA ARG A 366 -26.04 33.32 9.48
C ARG A 366 -25.94 34.45 8.45
N VAL A 367 -25.52 34.13 7.21
CA VAL A 367 -25.13 35.16 6.22
C VAL A 367 -26.18 35.45 5.15
N ASP A 368 -27.05 34.49 4.84
CA ASP A 368 -28.13 34.58 3.85
C ASP A 368 -29.23 33.52 4.11
N PRO A 369 -30.21 33.80 5.00
CA PRO A 369 -31.28 32.86 5.34
C PRO A 369 -32.11 32.38 4.14
N ALA A 370 -32.24 33.20 3.09
CA ALA A 370 -32.94 32.82 1.88
C ALA A 370 -32.14 31.78 1.06
N ALA A 371 -30.81 31.91 1.00
CA ALA A 371 -29.94 30.89 0.45
C ALA A 371 -29.96 29.61 1.29
N ALA A 372 -30.00 29.72 2.62
CA ALA A 372 -30.11 28.57 3.51
C ALA A 372 -31.39 27.75 3.27
N ALA A 373 -32.53 28.42 3.04
CA ALA A 373 -33.78 27.75 2.69
C ALA A 373 -33.67 26.98 1.36
N ARG A 374 -33.00 27.54 0.34
CA ARG A 374 -32.73 26.84 -0.92
C ARG A 374 -31.81 25.64 -0.73
N ALA A 375 -30.75 25.79 0.09
CA ALA A 375 -29.82 24.71 0.39
C ALA A 375 -30.52 23.53 1.07
N ARG A 376 -31.36 23.78 2.08
CA ARG A 376 -32.20 22.75 2.71
C ARG A 376 -33.09 22.03 1.70
N ALA A 377 -33.76 22.77 0.82
CA ALA A 377 -34.63 22.18 -0.20
C ALA A 377 -33.87 21.30 -1.21
N ARG A 378 -32.62 21.66 -1.54
CA ARG A 378 -31.74 20.85 -2.41
C ARG A 378 -31.24 19.60 -1.69
N TYR A 379 -30.76 19.74 -0.45
CA TYR A 379 -30.21 18.64 0.33
C TYR A 379 -31.26 17.67 0.87
N ALA A 380 -32.53 18.06 0.95
CA ALA A 380 -33.64 17.16 1.30
C ALA A 380 -33.75 15.91 0.39
N CYS A 381 -33.11 15.92 -0.78
CA CYS A 381 -32.95 14.73 -1.63
C CYS A 381 -32.23 13.57 -0.91
N PHE A 382 -31.30 13.86 0.00
CA PHE A 382 -30.53 12.87 0.76
C PHE A 382 -31.28 12.31 1.99
N ASP A 383 -32.39 12.93 2.40
CA ASP A 383 -33.16 12.56 3.61
C ASP A 383 -33.91 11.21 3.49
N HIS A 384 -33.82 10.55 2.33
CA HIS A 384 -34.42 9.23 2.10
C HIS A 384 -33.62 8.08 2.73
N THR A 385 -32.43 8.36 3.27
CA THR A 385 -31.55 7.41 3.95
C THR A 385 -31.26 7.86 5.39
N ALA A 386 -30.81 6.93 6.25
CA ALA A 386 -30.46 7.27 7.62
C ALA A 386 -29.39 8.38 7.66
N ALA A 387 -29.52 9.33 8.58
CA ALA A 387 -28.54 10.39 8.78
C ALA A 387 -27.17 9.76 9.07
N ASP A 388 -26.15 10.24 8.35
CA ASP A 388 -24.76 9.78 8.39
C ASP A 388 -24.42 8.49 7.61
N ASP A 389 -25.37 7.92 6.85
CA ASP A 389 -25.09 6.74 6.02
C ASP A 389 -24.96 7.09 4.52
N GLY A 390 -23.80 7.61 4.13
CA GLY A 390 -23.48 7.87 2.72
C GLY A 390 -23.44 6.59 1.87
N GLN A 391 -23.13 5.43 2.47
CA GLN A 391 -23.12 4.14 1.76
C GLN A 391 -24.53 3.69 1.41
N ALA A 392 -25.50 3.87 2.31
CA ALA A 392 -26.91 3.60 2.02
C ALA A 392 -27.43 4.48 0.88
N TYR A 393 -27.08 5.77 0.84
CA TYR A 393 -27.37 6.63 -0.31
C TYR A 393 -26.77 6.05 -1.59
N GLY A 394 -25.47 5.74 -1.57
CA GLY A 394 -24.76 5.20 -2.71
C GLY A 394 -25.38 3.90 -3.24
N TYR A 395 -25.79 3.00 -2.35
CA TYR A 395 -26.42 1.74 -2.69
C TYR A 395 -27.79 1.99 -3.38
N ALA A 396 -28.62 2.84 -2.79
CA ALA A 396 -29.93 3.16 -3.36
C ALA A 396 -29.81 3.83 -4.74
N ALA A 397 -28.87 4.77 -4.90
CA ALA A 397 -28.64 5.48 -6.15
C ALA A 397 -28.03 4.59 -7.25
N ALA A 398 -27.10 3.71 -6.91
CA ALA A 398 -26.41 2.84 -7.88
C ALA A 398 -27.33 1.76 -8.48
N PHE A 399 -28.26 1.22 -7.68
CA PHE A 399 -29.16 0.14 -8.10
C PHE A 399 -30.57 0.62 -8.50
N GLY A 400 -30.76 1.94 -8.68
CA GLY A 400 -32.02 2.53 -9.13
C GLY A 400 -33.16 2.45 -8.09
N ALA A 401 -32.83 2.23 -6.82
CA ALA A 401 -33.78 2.22 -5.70
C ALA A 401 -34.03 3.63 -5.12
N GLY A 402 -33.40 4.67 -5.69
CA GLY A 402 -33.63 6.08 -5.35
C GLY A 402 -33.12 7.03 -6.45
N PRO A 403 -33.54 8.32 -6.44
CA PRO A 403 -33.03 9.31 -7.38
C PRO A 403 -31.58 9.69 -7.05
N SER A 404 -30.76 10.00 -8.07
CA SER A 404 -29.46 10.63 -7.81
C SER A 404 -29.66 12.07 -7.35
N CYS A 405 -28.95 12.48 -6.31
CA CYS A 405 -28.94 13.86 -5.82
C CYS A 405 -27.83 14.72 -6.47
N GLU A 406 -27.17 14.21 -7.51
CA GLU A 406 -26.10 14.87 -8.27
C GLU A 406 -26.46 16.30 -8.68
N ARG A 407 -27.62 16.49 -9.30
CA ARG A 407 -28.06 17.82 -9.78
C ARG A 407 -28.17 18.81 -8.62
N GLN A 408 -28.76 18.39 -7.50
CA GLN A 408 -28.97 19.21 -6.31
C GLN A 408 -27.63 19.60 -5.68
N ALA A 409 -26.68 18.66 -5.58
CA ALA A 409 -25.34 18.91 -5.07
C ALA A 409 -24.56 19.90 -5.97
N ILE A 410 -24.61 19.74 -7.29
CA ILE A 410 -23.98 20.64 -8.26
C ILE A 410 -24.61 22.05 -8.18
N GLU A 411 -25.95 22.15 -8.19
CA GLU A 411 -26.63 23.43 -8.09
C GLU A 411 -26.30 24.16 -6.80
N GLN A 412 -26.16 23.44 -5.69
CA GLN A 412 -25.77 24.04 -4.41
C GLN A 412 -24.32 24.53 -4.43
N LEU A 413 -23.39 23.74 -4.96
CA LEU A 413 -21.99 24.15 -5.11
C LEU A 413 -21.86 25.42 -5.97
N VAL A 414 -22.56 25.45 -7.12
CA VAL A 414 -22.54 26.60 -8.03
C VAL A 414 -23.13 27.85 -7.36
N ASP A 415 -24.21 27.71 -6.59
CA ASP A 415 -24.81 28.82 -5.84
C ASP A 415 -23.84 29.35 -4.76
N THR A 416 -23.18 28.47 -4.00
CA THR A 416 -22.18 28.85 -3.00
C THR A 416 -20.98 29.55 -3.64
N GLN A 417 -20.43 29.03 -4.75
CA GLN A 417 -19.29 29.63 -5.44
C GLN A 417 -19.61 31.00 -6.05
N ARG A 418 -20.79 31.17 -6.66
CA ARG A 418 -21.19 32.44 -7.28
C ARG A 418 -21.30 33.57 -6.26
N ASN A 419 -21.75 33.27 -5.05
CA ASN A 419 -21.98 34.25 -4.00
C ASN A 419 -20.81 34.36 -3.00
N ALA A 420 -19.72 33.61 -3.18
CA ALA A 420 -18.61 33.52 -2.23
C ALA A 420 -17.98 34.89 -1.88
N LEU A 421 -17.77 35.75 -2.89
CA LEU A 421 -17.24 37.11 -2.68
C LEU A 421 -18.20 38.01 -1.90
N ASP A 422 -19.50 37.88 -2.14
CA ASP A 422 -20.52 38.66 -1.46
C ASP A 422 -20.67 38.21 -0.01
N TYR A 423 -20.58 36.91 0.27
CA TYR A 423 -20.56 36.38 1.63
C TYR A 423 -19.32 36.82 2.41
N ALA A 424 -18.13 36.76 1.80
CA ALA A 424 -16.89 37.19 2.43
C ALA A 424 -16.88 38.70 2.76
N ARG A 425 -17.57 39.54 1.98
CA ARG A 425 -17.64 41.00 2.21
C ARG A 425 -18.57 41.42 3.33
N ARG A 426 -19.50 40.56 3.77
CA ARG A 426 -20.53 40.93 4.75
C ARG A 426 -19.99 41.04 6.19
N ASP A 427 -18.90 40.34 6.53
CA ASP A 427 -18.39 40.23 7.92
C ASP A 427 -16.85 40.37 8.10
N GLY A 428 -16.07 40.72 7.06
CA GLY A 428 -14.61 40.95 7.16
C GLY A 428 -13.74 39.69 6.99
N LEU A 429 -12.48 39.70 7.46
CA LEU A 429 -11.50 38.62 7.20
C LEU A 429 -11.92 37.24 7.75
N ILE A 430 -12.53 37.21 8.95
CA ILE A 430 -13.09 35.96 9.52
C ILE A 430 -14.18 35.39 8.60
N ALA A 431 -14.91 36.25 7.90
CA ALA A 431 -15.93 35.82 6.94
C ALA A 431 -15.31 35.19 5.67
N GLU A 432 -14.08 35.52 5.30
CA GLU A 432 -13.40 34.89 4.16
C GLU A 432 -13.06 33.43 4.47
N ASP A 433 -12.49 33.14 5.64
CA ASP A 433 -12.16 31.78 6.06
C ASP A 433 -13.43 30.92 6.26
N GLU A 434 -14.48 31.50 6.83
CA GLU A 434 -15.79 30.84 7.00
C GLU A 434 -16.48 30.58 5.66
N ALA A 435 -16.40 31.53 4.71
CA ALA A 435 -16.93 31.34 3.35
C ALA A 435 -16.13 30.29 2.58
N PHE A 436 -14.80 30.29 2.69
CA PHE A 436 -13.96 29.24 2.11
C PHE A 436 -14.30 27.87 2.69
N TYR A 437 -14.46 27.78 4.01
CA TYR A 437 -14.87 26.55 4.69
C TYR A 437 -16.23 26.04 4.20
N ALA A 438 -17.23 26.90 4.08
CA ALA A 438 -18.54 26.53 3.53
C ALA A 438 -18.46 26.10 2.05
N GLN A 439 -17.60 26.75 1.26
CA GLN A 439 -17.37 26.37 -0.14
C GLN A 439 -16.73 24.98 -0.24
N GLN A 440 -15.73 24.66 0.58
CA GLN A 440 -15.11 23.34 0.60
C GLN A 440 -16.10 22.26 1.05
N ASN A 441 -16.93 22.51 2.06
CA ASN A 441 -18.01 21.58 2.42
C ASN A 441 -18.98 21.33 1.25
N ALA A 442 -19.37 22.37 0.50
CA ALA A 442 -20.21 22.19 -0.69
C ALA A 442 -19.52 21.36 -1.79
N GLN A 443 -18.19 21.50 -1.95
CA GLN A 443 -17.39 20.69 -2.86
C GLN A 443 -17.33 19.23 -2.39
N THR A 444 -17.12 19.01 -1.09
CA THR A 444 -17.15 17.68 -0.47
C THR A 444 -18.49 17.00 -0.70
N VAL A 445 -19.62 17.69 -0.50
CA VAL A 445 -20.95 17.12 -0.78
C VAL A 445 -21.08 16.65 -2.24
N ARG A 446 -20.63 17.47 -3.20
CA ARG A 446 -20.67 17.11 -4.62
C ARG A 446 -19.77 15.90 -4.92
N ASN A 447 -18.54 15.89 -4.43
CA ASN A 447 -17.60 14.79 -4.73
C ASN A 447 -18.02 13.49 -4.01
N ALA A 448 -18.53 13.60 -2.79
CA ALA A 448 -19.04 12.49 -2.01
C ALA A 448 -20.28 11.85 -2.64
N GLU A 449 -21.19 12.64 -3.21
CA GLU A 449 -22.33 12.14 -3.99
C GLU A 449 -21.86 11.19 -5.10
N VAL A 450 -20.90 11.65 -5.92
CA VAL A 450 -20.35 10.86 -7.03
C VAL A 450 -19.61 9.63 -6.51
N TYR A 451 -18.81 9.79 -5.45
CA TYR A 451 -18.05 8.72 -4.83
C TYR A 451 -18.95 7.58 -4.32
N TYR A 452 -19.96 7.89 -3.49
CA TYR A 452 -20.82 6.86 -2.90
C TYR A 452 -21.64 6.13 -3.97
N ARG A 453 -22.06 6.83 -5.03
CA ARG A 453 -22.72 6.20 -6.18
C ARG A 453 -21.76 5.29 -6.96
N ALA A 454 -20.51 5.69 -7.14
CA ALA A 454 -19.50 4.91 -7.86
C ALA A 454 -18.98 3.70 -7.06
N MET A 455 -19.05 3.74 -5.73
CA MET A 455 -18.58 2.68 -4.81
C MET A 455 -19.10 1.28 -5.17
N PHE A 456 -20.31 1.19 -5.71
CA PHE A 456 -20.96 -0.09 -6.09
C PHE A 456 -20.74 -0.49 -7.56
N SER A 457 -20.03 0.32 -8.33
CA SER A 457 -19.76 0.09 -9.76
C SER A 457 -18.32 -0.36 -10.09
N GLY A 458 -17.36 -0.12 -9.18
CA GLY A 458 -15.98 -0.61 -9.31
C GLY A 458 -14.98 0.05 -8.34
N ARG A 459 -14.07 -0.75 -7.78
CA ARG A 459 -13.08 -0.34 -6.76
C ARG A 459 -12.10 0.76 -7.23
N VAL A 460 -11.63 0.67 -8.47
CA VAL A 460 -10.65 1.64 -9.04
C VAL A 460 -11.29 3.03 -9.18
N THR A 461 -12.54 3.08 -9.64
CA THR A 461 -13.26 4.34 -9.85
C THR A 461 -13.45 5.10 -8.55
N SER A 462 -13.90 4.44 -7.47
CA SER A 462 -14.08 5.10 -6.17
C SER A 462 -12.75 5.53 -5.54
N TRP A 463 -11.70 4.71 -5.66
CA TRP A 463 -10.36 5.07 -5.19
C TRP A 463 -9.85 6.37 -5.84
N ASN A 464 -9.88 6.43 -7.17
CA ASN A 464 -9.41 7.60 -7.91
C ASN A 464 -10.20 8.87 -7.60
N LEU A 465 -11.51 8.76 -7.40
CA LEU A 465 -12.34 9.89 -6.98
C LEU A 465 -11.93 10.44 -5.62
N ARG A 466 -11.49 9.56 -4.70
CA ARG A 466 -11.05 9.96 -3.35
C ARG A 466 -9.73 10.70 -3.37
N ASP A 467 -8.71 10.14 -4.00
CA ASP A 467 -7.40 10.80 -4.11
C ASP A 467 -7.47 12.09 -4.95
N GLN A 468 -8.31 12.12 -5.99
CA GLN A 468 -8.56 13.32 -6.77
C GLN A 468 -9.22 14.42 -5.92
N HIS A 469 -10.22 14.09 -5.10
CA HIS A 469 -10.80 15.05 -4.16
C HIS A 469 -9.75 15.59 -3.18
N MET A 470 -8.94 14.73 -2.56
CA MET A 470 -7.89 15.17 -1.64
C MET A 470 -6.90 16.14 -2.32
N ALA A 471 -6.51 15.85 -3.57
CA ALA A 471 -5.62 16.72 -4.34
C ALA A 471 -6.28 18.07 -4.72
N GLU A 472 -7.56 18.06 -5.07
CA GLU A 472 -8.36 19.27 -5.33
C GLU A 472 -8.48 20.14 -4.07
N THR A 473 -8.81 19.54 -2.93
CA THR A 473 -8.95 20.20 -1.64
C THR A 473 -7.62 20.78 -1.16
N LEU A 474 -6.51 20.05 -1.30
CA LEU A 474 -5.16 20.54 -0.97
C LEU A 474 -4.78 21.76 -1.82
N ALA A 475 -5.06 21.74 -3.11
CA ALA A 475 -4.78 22.87 -3.99
C ALA A 475 -5.66 24.09 -3.69
N ALA A 476 -6.95 23.87 -3.38
CA ALA A 476 -7.85 24.93 -2.96
C ALA A 476 -7.38 25.55 -1.63
N LEU A 477 -6.92 24.74 -0.68
CA LEU A 477 -6.35 25.19 0.59
C LEU A 477 -5.08 26.01 0.38
N GLN A 478 -4.13 25.54 -0.43
CA GLN A 478 -2.92 26.29 -0.73
C GLN A 478 -3.24 27.65 -1.38
N ALA A 479 -4.13 27.65 -2.37
CA ALA A 479 -4.55 28.89 -3.03
C ALA A 479 -5.23 29.88 -2.07
N HIS A 480 -6.00 29.39 -1.09
CA HIS A 480 -6.60 30.23 -0.05
C HIS A 480 -5.57 30.79 0.92
N LEU A 481 -4.63 29.96 1.38
CA LEU A 481 -3.56 30.39 2.28
C LEU A 481 -2.57 31.36 1.62
N ASP A 482 -2.41 31.29 0.30
CA ASP A 482 -1.56 32.21 -0.49
C ASP A 482 -2.23 33.58 -0.74
N ARG A 483 -3.55 33.72 -0.57
CA ARG A 483 -4.25 35.02 -0.79
C ARG A 483 -3.84 36.10 0.21
N HIS A 484 -3.29 35.70 1.36
CA HIS A 484 -2.81 36.61 2.39
C HIS A 484 -1.46 37.23 1.98
N ARG A 485 -1.50 38.24 1.09
CA ARG A 485 -0.34 38.84 0.39
C ARG A 485 0.78 39.37 1.28
N GLU A 486 0.52 39.60 2.56
CA GLU A 486 1.52 40.06 3.54
C GLU A 486 2.34 38.91 4.15
N ALA A 487 1.92 37.66 3.92
CA ALA A 487 2.59 36.47 4.42
C ALA A 487 3.45 35.79 3.34
N ALA A 488 4.46 35.02 3.79
CA ALA A 488 5.21 34.14 2.91
C ALA A 488 4.29 33.10 2.23
N PRO A 489 4.66 32.59 1.03
CA PRO A 489 3.91 31.52 0.37
C PRO A 489 3.63 30.36 1.32
N ALA A 490 2.41 29.84 1.27
CA ALA A 490 1.97 28.76 2.12
C ALA A 490 2.82 27.50 1.88
N ARG A 491 3.28 26.90 2.99
CA ARG A 491 3.91 25.59 3.05
C ARG A 491 3.03 24.67 3.91
N ILE A 492 2.74 23.49 3.40
CA ILE A 492 1.72 22.57 3.94
C ILE A 492 2.34 21.20 4.18
N VAL A 493 2.13 20.65 5.37
CA VAL A 493 2.42 19.24 5.67
C VAL A 493 1.13 18.45 5.47
N VAL A 494 1.21 17.30 4.84
CA VAL A 494 0.08 16.39 4.64
C VAL A 494 0.34 15.12 5.44
N TRP A 495 -0.66 14.67 6.20
CA TRP A 495 -0.62 13.40 6.94
C TRP A 495 -1.64 12.45 6.32
N ALA A 496 -1.17 11.32 5.79
CA ALA A 496 -2.06 10.33 5.17
C ALA A 496 -1.38 8.95 5.16
N HIS A 497 -2.12 7.91 4.79
CA HIS A 497 -1.54 6.58 4.63
C HIS A 497 -0.53 6.52 3.47
N ASN A 498 0.46 5.62 3.53
CA ASN A 498 1.42 5.37 2.44
C ASN A 498 0.76 5.06 1.09
N SER A 499 -0.43 4.45 1.12
CA SER A 499 -1.24 4.17 -0.08
C SER A 499 -1.77 5.43 -0.77
N HIS A 500 -1.84 6.56 -0.06
CA HIS A 500 -2.19 7.86 -0.60
C HIS A 500 -0.94 8.71 -0.84
N VAL A 501 0.04 8.66 0.06
CA VAL A 501 1.26 9.47 -0.01
C VAL A 501 2.24 9.01 -1.08
N GLY A 502 2.40 7.70 -1.30
CA GLY A 502 3.35 7.19 -2.28
C GLY A 502 2.92 7.47 -3.71
N ASP A 503 3.88 7.61 -4.63
CA ASP A 503 3.58 7.77 -6.06
C ASP A 503 3.05 6.46 -6.68
N ALA A 504 1.80 6.43 -7.12
CA ALA A 504 1.15 5.22 -7.63
C ALA A 504 1.94 4.56 -8.77
N ARG A 505 2.62 5.35 -9.62
CA ARG A 505 3.39 4.84 -10.77
C ARG A 505 4.53 3.89 -10.37
N ALA A 506 4.95 3.94 -9.10
CA ALA A 506 5.94 3.07 -8.49
C ALA A 506 5.34 1.78 -7.90
N THR A 507 4.03 1.57 -8.03
CA THR A 507 3.27 0.52 -7.35
C THR A 507 2.48 -0.31 -8.34
N GLU A 508 2.14 -1.54 -7.94
CA GLU A 508 1.35 -2.48 -8.75
C GLU A 508 -0.06 -1.93 -9.07
N VAL A 509 -0.65 -1.15 -8.16
CA VAL A 509 -2.01 -0.61 -8.34
C VAL A 509 -2.14 0.38 -9.50
N TRP A 510 -1.03 0.95 -9.99
CA TRP A 510 -1.02 1.80 -11.19
C TRP A 510 -1.38 1.02 -12.45
N ALA A 511 -0.97 -0.25 -12.56
CA ALA A 511 -1.35 -1.09 -13.69
C ALA A 511 -2.87 -1.30 -13.77
N ASP A 512 -3.55 -1.27 -12.62
CA ASP A 512 -5.02 -1.32 -12.50
C ASP A 512 -5.68 0.05 -12.73
N GLY A 513 -4.90 1.10 -13.06
CA GLY A 513 -5.38 2.45 -13.31
C GLY A 513 -5.65 3.29 -12.06
N GLN A 514 -5.14 2.87 -10.89
CA GLN A 514 -5.30 3.65 -9.65
C GLN A 514 -4.36 4.86 -9.63
N LEU A 515 -4.83 5.94 -9.00
CA LEU A 515 -4.10 7.17 -8.72
C LEU A 515 -3.89 7.33 -7.22
N THR A 516 -2.85 8.05 -6.84
CA THR A 516 -2.59 8.44 -5.45
C THR A 516 -2.42 9.95 -5.32
N LEU A 517 -2.72 10.48 -4.14
CA LEU A 517 -2.47 11.88 -3.79
C LEU A 517 -1.01 12.26 -4.05
N GLY A 518 -0.06 11.41 -3.66
CA GLY A 518 1.37 11.60 -3.91
C GLY A 518 1.72 11.77 -5.38
N GLN A 519 1.16 10.94 -6.25
CA GLN A 519 1.32 11.08 -7.69
C GLN A 519 0.76 12.42 -8.19
N LEU A 520 -0.46 12.78 -7.79
CA LEU A 520 -1.13 14.02 -8.22
C LEU A 520 -0.38 15.26 -7.73
N VAL A 521 0.15 15.22 -6.50
CA VAL A 521 1.00 16.27 -5.94
C VAL A 521 2.29 16.39 -6.73
N ARG A 522 3.02 15.29 -6.98
CA ARG A 522 4.25 15.34 -7.79
C ARG A 522 4.01 15.88 -9.19
N GLN A 523 2.91 15.50 -9.84
CA GLN A 523 2.53 16.02 -11.16
C GLN A 523 2.25 17.53 -11.15
N ARG A 524 1.70 18.05 -10.04
CA ARG A 524 1.31 19.46 -9.93
C ARG A 524 2.43 20.37 -9.44
N TYR A 525 3.21 19.90 -8.48
CA TYR A 525 4.21 20.70 -7.76
C TYR A 525 5.66 20.34 -8.12
N GLY A 526 5.91 19.18 -8.72
CA GLY A 526 7.26 18.74 -9.09
C GLY A 526 8.21 18.78 -7.89
N ASP A 527 9.35 19.46 -8.07
CA ASP A 527 10.40 19.61 -7.06
C ASP A 527 9.98 20.44 -5.83
N ASP A 528 8.82 21.11 -5.85
CA ASP A 528 8.24 21.78 -4.68
C ASP A 528 7.52 20.80 -3.74
N SER A 529 7.56 19.50 -4.01
CA SER A 529 6.94 18.46 -3.19
C SER A 529 7.91 17.39 -2.71
N ARG A 530 7.66 16.84 -1.51
CA ARG A 530 8.41 15.71 -0.95
C ARG A 530 7.48 14.67 -0.35
N LEU A 531 7.75 13.39 -0.63
CA LEU A 531 7.02 12.23 -0.16
C LEU A 531 7.92 11.42 0.79
N ILE A 532 7.51 11.28 2.05
CA ILE A 532 8.24 10.52 3.06
C ILE A 532 7.34 9.37 3.51
N GLY A 533 7.81 8.12 3.37
CA GLY A 533 7.06 6.94 3.83
C GLY A 533 7.59 6.40 5.15
N LEU A 534 6.71 5.98 6.05
CA LEU A 534 7.08 5.27 7.29
C LEU A 534 6.69 3.79 7.19
N CYS A 535 7.53 2.89 7.70
CA CYS A 535 7.26 1.45 7.73
C CYS A 535 7.76 0.75 9.01
N THR A 536 7.25 -0.45 9.26
CA THR A 536 7.60 -1.27 10.44
C THR A 536 7.65 -2.76 10.12
N TYR A 537 8.61 -3.46 10.71
CA TYR A 537 8.76 -4.90 10.53
C TYR A 537 7.75 -5.70 11.37
N SER A 538 7.55 -5.34 12.63
CA SER A 538 6.64 -6.05 13.55
C SER A 538 6.16 -5.15 14.69
N GLY A 539 5.24 -5.63 15.52
CA GLY A 539 4.82 -4.87 16.69
C GLY A 539 3.35 -5.06 17.03
N THR A 540 2.70 -3.98 17.44
CA THR A 540 1.25 -3.94 17.64
C THR A 540 0.64 -2.73 16.93
N VAL A 541 -0.62 -2.85 16.52
CA VAL A 541 -1.38 -1.82 15.82
C VAL A 541 -2.78 -1.73 16.41
N THR A 542 -3.32 -0.52 16.47
CA THR A 542 -4.75 -0.32 16.72
C THR A 542 -5.50 -0.49 15.40
N ALA A 543 -6.39 -1.47 15.32
CA ALA A 543 -7.18 -1.72 14.12
C ALA A 543 -8.49 -2.43 14.47
N ALA A 544 -9.47 -2.41 13.58
CA ALA A 544 -10.68 -3.21 13.70
C ALA A 544 -10.54 -4.54 12.91
N SER A 545 -11.36 -5.53 13.27
CA SER A 545 -11.48 -6.78 12.50
C SER A 545 -12.48 -6.68 11.34
N GLU A 546 -13.37 -5.70 11.36
CA GLU A 546 -14.37 -5.46 10.31
C GLU A 546 -14.73 -3.97 10.20
N TRP A 547 -15.36 -3.59 9.09
CA TRP A 547 -15.79 -2.21 8.87
C TRP A 547 -16.87 -1.81 9.87
N GLY A 548 -16.70 -0.67 10.54
CA GLY A 548 -17.60 -0.24 11.62
C GLY A 548 -17.35 -0.95 12.96
N GLY A 549 -16.38 -1.87 13.02
CA GLY A 549 -15.99 -2.57 14.24
C GLY A 549 -15.32 -1.64 15.26
N ILE A 550 -15.14 -2.14 16.48
CA ILE A 550 -14.46 -1.39 17.54
C ILE A 550 -12.93 -1.45 17.39
N ALA A 551 -12.24 -0.53 18.06
CA ALA A 551 -10.78 -0.55 18.13
C ALA A 551 -10.28 -1.75 18.94
N GLU A 552 -9.33 -2.49 18.37
CA GLU A 552 -8.61 -3.60 19.02
C GLU A 552 -7.11 -3.34 18.96
N ARG A 553 -6.37 -3.83 19.97
CA ARG A 553 -4.90 -3.85 19.94
C ARG A 553 -4.44 -5.19 19.36
N LYS A 554 -3.98 -5.17 18.11
CA LYS A 554 -3.65 -6.37 17.33
C LYS A 554 -2.14 -6.53 17.14
N VAL A 555 -1.66 -7.76 17.00
CA VAL A 555 -0.25 -8.08 16.77
C VAL A 555 0.06 -7.98 15.27
N VAL A 556 0.98 -7.09 14.91
CA VAL A 556 1.52 -7.01 13.55
C VAL A 556 2.49 -8.17 13.39
N ARG A 557 2.22 -9.06 12.43
CA ARG A 557 3.09 -10.22 12.14
C ARG A 557 4.46 -9.70 11.68
N PRO A 558 5.54 -10.48 11.86
CA PRO A 558 6.79 -10.19 11.16
C PRO A 558 6.54 -9.96 9.67
N ALA A 559 7.26 -9.02 9.07
CA ALA A 559 7.04 -8.70 7.67
C ALA A 559 7.31 -9.90 6.76
N LEU A 560 6.64 -9.92 5.61
CA LEU A 560 6.77 -11.03 4.67
C LEU A 560 8.14 -10.99 3.98
N HIS A 561 8.54 -12.15 3.47
CA HIS A 561 9.77 -12.27 2.70
C HIS A 561 9.73 -11.39 1.45
N ALA A 562 10.92 -10.93 1.03
CA ALA A 562 11.09 -10.00 -0.09
C ALA A 562 10.38 -8.64 0.08
N SER A 563 9.95 -8.30 1.30
CA SER A 563 9.36 -6.99 1.59
C SER A 563 10.41 -5.91 1.78
N VAL A 564 9.97 -4.65 1.73
CA VAL A 564 10.79 -3.49 2.10
C VAL A 564 11.11 -3.53 3.59
N GLU A 565 10.13 -3.91 4.40
CA GLU A 565 10.24 -4.01 5.84
C GLU A 565 11.25 -5.10 6.27
N GLU A 566 11.29 -6.25 5.59
CA GLU A 566 12.32 -7.28 5.81
C GLU A 566 13.71 -6.78 5.42
N LEU A 567 13.85 -6.13 4.25
CA LEU A 567 15.12 -5.55 3.82
C LEU A 567 15.68 -4.59 4.89
N PHE A 568 14.82 -3.77 5.48
CA PHE A 568 15.19 -2.83 6.52
C PHE A 568 15.45 -3.50 7.86
N HIS A 569 14.71 -4.55 8.21
CA HIS A 569 14.98 -5.39 9.37
C HIS A 569 16.38 -6.01 9.34
N ASP A 570 16.79 -6.55 8.18
CA ASP A 570 18.09 -7.21 7.98
C ASP A 570 19.28 -6.23 8.14
N THR A 571 19.04 -4.92 8.12
CA THR A 571 20.07 -3.93 8.47
C THR A 571 20.47 -4.01 9.94
N GLY A 572 19.67 -4.63 10.81
CA GLY A 572 19.91 -4.70 12.25
C GLY A 572 19.86 -3.35 12.97
N LYS A 573 19.32 -2.31 12.34
CA LYS A 573 19.10 -0.99 12.93
C LYS A 573 17.67 -0.88 13.47
N ASP A 574 17.52 -0.36 14.69
CA ASP A 574 16.22 -0.22 15.34
C ASP A 574 15.32 0.82 14.67
N ALA A 575 15.88 1.97 14.28
CA ALA A 575 15.14 3.01 13.56
C ALA A 575 16.08 3.91 12.76
N PHE A 576 15.75 4.18 11.50
CA PHE A 576 16.60 4.96 10.59
C PHE A 576 15.84 5.58 9.42
N LEU A 577 16.45 6.59 8.80
CA LEU A 577 16.08 7.15 7.52
C LEU A 577 17.02 6.66 6.42
N VAL A 578 16.46 6.34 5.25
CA VAL A 578 17.21 6.05 4.02
C VAL A 578 16.58 6.82 2.85
N SER A 579 17.41 7.35 1.96
CA SER A 579 16.96 8.06 0.77
C SER A 579 17.95 7.85 -0.37
N ALA A 580 17.44 7.44 -1.54
CA ALA A 580 18.23 7.35 -2.76
C ALA A 580 18.64 8.74 -3.29
N ALA A 581 17.91 9.79 -2.90
CA ALA A 581 18.21 11.17 -3.30
C ALA A 581 19.43 11.74 -2.55
N THR A 582 19.60 11.38 -1.27
CA THR A 582 20.75 11.83 -0.46
C THR A 582 21.92 10.84 -0.47
N SER A 583 21.64 9.55 -0.66
CA SER A 583 22.62 8.47 -0.62
C SER A 583 22.50 7.62 -1.90
N PRO A 584 23.24 7.96 -2.98
CA PRO A 584 23.13 7.29 -4.28
C PRO A 584 23.38 5.77 -4.22
N GLU A 585 24.17 5.29 -3.26
CA GLU A 585 24.43 3.87 -3.03
C GLU A 585 23.16 3.10 -2.62
N ALA A 586 22.18 3.77 -2.00
CA ALA A 586 20.88 3.19 -1.67
C ALA A 586 19.97 3.02 -2.90
N ALA A 587 20.28 3.64 -4.04
CA ALA A 587 19.40 3.65 -5.21
C ALA A 587 19.13 2.23 -5.73
N ASP A 588 20.17 1.40 -5.90
CA ASP A 588 20.02 0.04 -6.43
C ASP A 588 19.22 -0.88 -5.47
N PRO A 589 19.54 -0.97 -4.17
CA PRO A 589 18.72 -1.71 -3.19
C PRO A 589 17.24 -1.30 -3.13
N LEU A 590 16.96 -0.01 -3.30
CA LEU A 590 15.61 0.58 -3.20
C LEU A 590 14.84 0.64 -4.53
N SER A 591 15.48 0.35 -5.66
CA SER A 591 14.84 0.32 -6.98
C SER A 591 14.21 -1.03 -7.30
N GLY A 592 14.59 -2.09 -6.58
CA GLY A 592 14.03 -3.43 -6.74
C GLY A 592 12.53 -3.47 -6.41
N VAL A 593 11.78 -4.26 -7.18
CA VAL A 593 10.38 -4.55 -6.87
C VAL A 593 10.32 -5.39 -5.60
N ARG A 594 9.60 -4.91 -4.59
CA ARG A 594 9.44 -5.54 -3.29
C ARG A 594 8.00 -5.48 -2.83
N LEU A 595 7.62 -6.33 -1.88
CA LEU A 595 6.35 -6.17 -1.18
C LEU A 595 6.43 -4.95 -0.24
N GLY A 596 5.41 -4.09 -0.25
CA GLY A 596 5.24 -3.01 0.72
C GLY A 596 3.99 -3.24 1.55
N ARG A 597 4.10 -3.09 2.88
CA ARG A 597 2.97 -3.28 3.80
C ARG A 597 2.06 -2.05 3.83
N ALA A 598 0.76 -2.30 3.87
CA ALA A 598 -0.30 -1.31 4.02
C ALA A 598 -1.43 -1.81 4.93
N ILE A 599 -1.41 -1.39 6.19
CA ILE A 599 -2.43 -1.74 7.19
C ILE A 599 -3.35 -0.54 7.39
N GLY A 600 -4.53 -0.58 6.76
CA GLY A 600 -5.54 0.46 6.97
C GLY A 600 -6.19 0.41 8.35
N VAL A 601 -7.43 0.89 8.41
CA VAL A 601 -8.24 0.92 9.64
C VAL A 601 -8.73 -0.48 10.06
N ILE A 602 -8.64 -1.44 9.13
CA ILE A 602 -8.91 -2.87 9.32
C ILE A 602 -7.59 -3.61 9.16
N TYR A 603 -7.34 -4.59 10.03
CA TYR A 603 -6.19 -5.47 9.92
C TYR A 603 -6.59 -6.94 10.12
N LEU A 604 -6.28 -7.78 9.12
CA LEU A 604 -6.59 -9.20 9.09
C LEU A 604 -5.30 -10.04 8.95
N PRO A 605 -4.69 -10.48 10.07
CA PRO A 605 -3.44 -11.25 10.03
C PRO A 605 -3.51 -12.54 9.19
N ALA A 606 -4.69 -13.18 9.15
CA ALA A 606 -4.90 -14.45 8.44
C ALA A 606 -4.81 -14.31 6.92
N THR A 607 -5.08 -13.12 6.37
CA THR A 607 -5.08 -12.83 4.93
C THR A 607 -4.07 -11.75 4.55
N GLU A 608 -3.09 -11.47 5.44
CA GLU A 608 -2.21 -10.30 5.35
C GLU A 608 -1.53 -10.15 3.98
N ARG A 609 -1.03 -11.25 3.39
CA ARG A 609 -0.41 -11.22 2.06
C ARG A 609 -1.35 -10.71 0.97
N GLN A 610 -2.64 -11.04 1.05
CA GLN A 610 -3.64 -10.66 0.04
C GLN A 610 -4.29 -9.30 0.33
N SER A 611 -4.45 -8.93 1.60
CA SER A 611 -5.19 -7.73 2.01
C SER A 611 -4.31 -6.52 2.35
N HIS A 612 -3.05 -6.73 2.72
CA HIS A 612 -2.17 -5.71 3.32
C HIS A 612 -0.79 -5.61 2.67
N TYR A 613 -0.56 -6.27 1.53
CA TYR A 613 0.67 -6.14 0.76
C TYR A 613 0.39 -5.95 -0.72
N PHE A 614 1.24 -5.16 -1.35
CA PHE A 614 1.25 -4.91 -2.79
C PHE A 614 2.70 -4.65 -3.24
N HIS A 615 3.01 -4.88 -4.51
CA HIS A 615 4.37 -4.62 -4.99
C HIS A 615 4.64 -3.12 -5.17
N VAL A 616 5.85 -2.71 -4.77
CA VAL A 616 6.33 -1.34 -4.80
C VAL A 616 7.78 -1.27 -5.23
N ARG A 617 8.19 -0.10 -5.75
CA ARG A 617 9.60 0.31 -5.90
C ARG A 617 9.86 1.49 -4.97
N PRO A 618 10.46 1.29 -3.78
CA PRO A 618 10.59 2.32 -2.75
C PRO A 618 11.21 3.64 -3.22
N ALA A 619 12.31 3.58 -3.98
CA ALA A 619 13.01 4.78 -4.47
C ALA A 619 12.17 5.61 -5.46
N ASP A 620 11.28 4.96 -6.20
CA ASP A 620 10.36 5.65 -7.11
C ASP A 620 9.12 6.15 -6.36
N GLN A 621 8.70 5.44 -5.31
CA GLN A 621 7.47 5.72 -4.57
C GLN A 621 7.62 6.91 -3.62
N PHE A 622 8.78 7.02 -2.95
CA PHE A 622 9.07 8.04 -1.93
C PHE A 622 10.44 8.69 -2.16
N ASP A 623 10.60 9.93 -1.70
CA ASP A 623 11.89 10.62 -1.71
C ASP A 623 12.76 10.16 -0.54
N ALA A 624 12.15 9.73 0.56
CA ALA A 624 12.82 9.08 1.68
C ALA A 624 11.88 8.09 2.38
N MET A 625 12.47 7.09 3.04
CA MET A 625 11.77 6.18 3.92
C MET A 625 12.35 6.23 5.33
N ILE A 626 11.47 6.15 6.32
CA ILE A 626 11.81 5.99 7.73
C ILE A 626 11.33 4.62 8.19
N HIS A 627 12.25 3.80 8.66
CA HIS A 627 11.95 2.49 9.22
C HIS A 627 12.00 2.54 10.75
N ILE A 628 11.06 1.87 11.40
CA ILE A 628 11.05 1.61 12.84
C ILE A 628 10.79 0.12 13.02
N ASP A 629 11.78 -0.63 13.51
CA ASP A 629 11.74 -2.10 13.45
C ASP A 629 10.60 -2.73 14.25
N LYS A 630 10.32 -2.14 15.43
CA LYS A 630 9.27 -2.59 16.34
C LYS A 630 8.44 -1.41 16.82
N THR A 631 7.14 -1.51 16.63
CA THR A 631 6.18 -0.44 16.93
C THR A 631 5.07 -0.89 17.87
N ARG A 632 4.32 0.09 18.41
CA ARG A 632 3.22 -0.12 19.35
C ARG A 632 1.90 0.46 18.84
N ALA A 633 0.81 -0.13 19.31
CA ALA A 633 -0.53 0.30 18.96
C ALA A 633 -0.81 1.74 19.44
N LEU A 634 -1.36 2.56 18.56
CA LEU A 634 -1.77 3.93 18.82
C LEU A 634 -2.92 3.96 19.83
N GLU A 635 -2.73 4.65 20.95
CA GLU A 635 -3.73 4.67 22.03
C GLU A 635 -4.93 5.58 21.69
N PRO A 636 -6.15 5.03 21.53
CA PRO A 636 -7.34 5.84 21.32
C PRO A 636 -7.68 6.63 22.59
N LEU A 637 -8.31 7.80 22.46
CA LEU A 637 -8.79 8.53 23.65
C LEU A 637 -9.86 7.74 24.42
N GLU A 638 -10.65 6.94 23.71
CA GLU A 638 -11.62 6.00 24.30
C GLU A 638 -11.13 4.56 24.15
N THR A 639 -10.49 4.03 25.19
CA THR A 639 -10.06 2.64 25.24
C THR A 639 -11.21 1.70 25.59
N THR A 640 -11.36 0.62 24.82
CA THR A 640 -12.34 -0.45 25.09
C THR A 640 -11.69 -1.57 25.91
N SER A 641 -12.51 -2.41 26.56
CA SER A 641 -11.99 -3.60 27.26
C SER A 641 -11.23 -4.55 26.33
N LEU A 642 -11.66 -4.67 25.08
CA LEU A 642 -10.99 -5.46 24.04
C LEU A 642 -9.63 -4.87 23.67
N TRP A 643 -9.53 -3.55 23.55
CA TRP A 643 -8.25 -2.88 23.30
C TRP A 643 -7.26 -3.06 24.46
N ILE A 644 -7.76 -2.94 25.71
CA ILE A 644 -6.93 -3.11 26.92
C ILE A 644 -6.41 -4.55 27.03
N ALA A 645 -7.27 -5.55 26.79
CA ALA A 645 -6.87 -6.94 26.74
C ALA A 645 -5.83 -7.17 25.64
N GLY A 646 -6.11 -6.69 24.43
CA GLY A 646 -5.33 -6.93 23.23
C GLY A 646 -5.36 -8.40 22.78
N GLU A 647 -4.71 -8.68 21.66
CA GLU A 647 -4.53 -10.05 21.18
C GLU A 647 -3.55 -10.82 22.09
N THR A 648 -3.97 -12.01 22.54
CA THR A 648 -3.07 -12.97 23.20
C THR A 648 -2.15 -13.59 22.16
N PRO A 649 -0.81 -13.59 22.35
CA PRO A 649 0.12 -14.23 21.42
C PRO A 649 -0.21 -15.72 21.23
N GLU A 650 -0.12 -16.24 20.00
CA GLU A 650 -0.38 -17.67 19.67
C GLU A 650 0.50 -18.66 20.46
N THR A 651 1.55 -18.20 21.13
CA THR A 651 2.40 -19.01 22.01
C THR A 651 1.80 -19.29 23.40
N TYR A 652 0.58 -18.82 23.68
CA TYR A 652 -0.13 -19.20 24.91
C TYR A 652 -0.68 -20.62 24.79
N PRO A 653 -0.32 -21.58 25.68
CA PRO A 653 -0.90 -22.91 25.63
C PRO A 653 -2.40 -22.79 25.96
N SER A 654 -3.26 -22.89 24.96
CA SER A 654 -4.70 -23.05 25.15
C SER A 654 -4.98 -24.48 25.60
N GLY A 655 -4.69 -24.76 26.86
CA GLY A 655 -4.91 -26.05 27.50
C GLY A 655 -5.21 -25.86 28.98
N LEU A 656 -6.48 -25.59 29.28
CA LEU A 656 -7.14 -26.01 30.51
C LEU A 656 -8.53 -26.53 30.17
#